data_AF-A0A917J2D8-F1
#
_entry.id   AF-A0A917J2D8-F1
#
_cell.length_a   1.000
_cell.length_b   1.000
_cell.length_c   1.000
_cell.angle_alpha   90.00
_cell.angle_beta   90.00
_cell.angle_gamma   90.00
#
_symmetry.space_group_name_H-M   'P 1'
#
loop_
_entity.id
_entity.type
_entity.pdbx_description
1 polymer ?
#
loop_
_entity_poly.entity_id
_entity_poly.type
_entity_poly.pdbx_seq_one_letter_code
_entity_poly.pdbx_strand_id
1 'polypeptide(L)'
;MKTIALTFLMGAVLVVSATGTAGAQAFVHPGLLHTEADFARMRTKVNANAQPWKGSWDVLTANGRSQLTYAHLALDTVRRGGTGQNYTRLYNDIAAAYQTAIRWKITGDVDYANKSIAIMNDWSSTLRYITGNADRFLAAGIYGYQFANAAEIMRTYSGWAAADFTRFQNMMLTKFYPLNDNFLLNHNDACITNYWANWDLCNMASVLAIGVLCDRRDLYNRAINYFKTGAGNGSITHAVWYLHNSTLGQWQESGRDQGHATLGIGLMGAFCEMAWNQGDDMYGYDSNRFLKGAEYVAQYNTGNTVPYTTYTWGNGQNCAQMQQTVIADAGRGNIRPVWEMVYHHYANRMGLSVPGMAAYAALHRPEGGGGNYGPNSGGFDQLGFGSLTFARDPLSAAGPVNGVYKIFARHSGQAMEVANNGNANGANVRQWPANDCACQQWTLTNTGSGQYTLVGVGSGKNLDVASSSTADGANVAIWQSTGGNNQKFTFTLVTGGFYRITPVNSGKCVDVDGTSLTNGANIFQWAYLNGKNQHWQLVPVGGAAAAASVSLLSKAATDTTLLQQKEVDYTFYPNPARDQITVLLKTTPVNEPVTGWLQSVNGQILHKAQWKGNKHVFNLNSMAAGVYWICIQNGKQKVTKAFVKE
;
A
#
# COMPACT_ATOMS: atom_id res chain seq x y z
N MET A 1 -7.50 36.63 -68.71
CA MET A 1 -8.50 35.89 -67.91
C MET A 1 -8.18 34.41 -68.01
N LYS A 2 -7.64 33.81 -66.95
CA LYS A 2 -7.37 32.37 -66.86
C LYS A 2 -7.94 31.88 -65.53
N THR A 3 -8.96 31.05 -65.63
CA THR A 3 -9.69 30.42 -64.53
C THR A 3 -8.86 29.25 -64.01
N ILE A 4 -8.58 29.22 -62.71
CA ILE A 4 -7.90 28.12 -62.00
C ILE A 4 -8.98 27.16 -61.50
N ALA A 5 -8.93 25.91 -61.94
CA ALA A 5 -9.70 24.80 -61.40
C ALA A 5 -8.83 24.06 -60.37
N LEU A 6 -9.36 23.88 -59.16
CA LEU A 6 -8.71 23.25 -58.02
C LEU A 6 -9.08 21.75 -57.99
N THR A 7 -8.10 20.88 -58.17
CA THR A 7 -8.25 19.42 -58.11
C THR A 7 -8.05 18.94 -56.67
N PHE A 8 -9.04 18.29 -56.06
CA PHE A 8 -8.94 17.62 -54.77
C PHE A 8 -8.25 16.26 -54.92
N LEU A 9 -7.12 16.05 -54.22
CA LEU A 9 -6.54 14.72 -53.98
C LEU A 9 -7.06 14.18 -52.64
N MET A 10 -7.77 13.04 -52.67
CA MET A 10 -8.04 12.21 -51.50
C MET A 10 -6.77 11.43 -51.12
N GLY A 11 -6.15 11.78 -50.00
CA GLY A 11 -5.12 10.97 -49.36
C GLY A 11 -5.73 9.95 -48.41
N ALA A 12 -5.52 8.66 -48.66
CA ALA A 12 -5.90 7.58 -47.76
C ALA A 12 -5.06 7.63 -46.47
N VAL A 13 -5.70 7.85 -45.33
CA VAL A 13 -5.06 7.76 -44.01
C VAL A 13 -5.03 6.29 -43.59
N LEU A 14 -3.84 5.70 -43.57
CA LEU A 14 -3.58 4.40 -42.96
C LEU A 14 -3.71 4.55 -41.44
N VAL A 15 -4.81 4.07 -40.86
CA VAL A 15 -4.96 3.96 -39.40
C VAL A 15 -4.20 2.72 -38.95
N VAL A 16 -2.97 2.92 -38.46
CA VAL A 16 -2.27 1.87 -37.69
C VAL A 16 -2.95 1.79 -36.33
N SER A 17 -3.82 0.81 -36.16
CA SER A 17 -4.37 0.44 -34.85
C SER A 17 -3.26 -0.12 -33.97
N ALA A 18 -2.62 0.74 -33.17
CA ALA A 18 -1.77 0.29 -32.08
C ALA A 18 -2.67 -0.38 -31.02
N THR A 19 -2.70 -1.71 -31.02
CA THR A 19 -3.26 -2.49 -29.92
C THR A 19 -2.38 -2.28 -28.69
N GLY A 20 -2.70 -1.26 -27.90
CA GLY A 20 -2.09 -1.03 -26.60
C GLY A 20 -2.45 -2.19 -25.67
N THR A 21 -1.54 -3.14 -25.49
CA THR A 21 -1.57 -4.06 -24.35
C THR A 21 -1.54 -3.21 -23.08
N ALA A 22 -2.58 -3.29 -22.24
CA ALA A 22 -2.60 -2.66 -20.93
C ALA A 22 -1.43 -3.22 -20.10
N GLY A 23 -0.31 -2.51 -20.10
CA GLY A 23 0.86 -2.84 -19.30
C GLY A 23 0.55 -2.73 -17.82
N ALA A 24 1.12 -3.62 -17.01
CA ALA A 24 1.11 -3.45 -15.57
C ALA A 24 1.67 -2.06 -15.22
N GLN A 25 1.07 -1.38 -14.24
CA GLN A 25 1.53 -0.07 -13.78
C GLN A 25 3.04 -0.10 -13.47
N ALA A 26 3.79 0.87 -13.97
CA ALA A 26 5.20 1.05 -13.63
C ALA A 26 5.35 1.38 -12.13
N PHE A 27 6.46 0.96 -11.53
CA PHE A 27 6.77 1.35 -10.16
C PHE A 27 7.10 2.84 -10.06
N VAL A 28 6.73 3.42 -8.93
CA VAL A 28 7.09 4.79 -8.55
C VAL A 28 8.48 4.79 -7.96
N HIS A 29 9.29 5.75 -8.40
CA HIS A 29 10.69 5.85 -8.01
C HIS A 29 11.18 7.30 -7.84
N PRO A 30 11.92 7.62 -6.76
CA PRO A 30 12.04 6.80 -5.55
C PRO A 30 10.66 6.59 -4.92
N GLY A 31 10.33 5.37 -4.51
CA GLY A 31 8.98 5.04 -4.02
C GLY A 31 8.89 3.90 -3.01
N LEU A 32 10.00 3.58 -2.32
CA LEU A 32 9.92 2.76 -1.11
C LEU A 32 9.46 3.62 0.08
N LEU A 33 10.21 3.74 1.16
CA LEU A 33 9.76 4.52 2.33
C LEU A 33 9.68 6.02 2.06
N HIS A 34 10.44 6.52 1.08
CA HIS A 34 10.52 7.95 0.78
C HIS A 34 10.34 8.22 -0.71
N THR A 35 9.55 9.24 -1.00
CA THR A 35 9.39 9.82 -2.35
C THR A 35 10.21 11.11 -2.48
N GLU A 36 10.34 11.64 -3.71
CA GLU A 36 10.97 12.95 -3.90
C GLU A 36 10.21 14.08 -3.19
N ALA A 37 8.90 13.97 -3.06
CA ALA A 37 8.09 14.91 -2.28
C ALA A 37 8.43 14.86 -0.77
N ASP A 38 8.79 13.68 -0.25
CA ASP A 38 9.26 13.55 1.12
C ASP A 38 10.61 14.26 1.31
N PHE A 39 11.57 14.05 0.40
CA PHE A 39 12.86 14.74 0.47
C PHE A 39 12.71 16.26 0.33
N ALA A 40 11.82 16.74 -0.54
CA ALA A 40 11.50 18.16 -0.64
C ALA A 40 10.96 18.71 0.68
N ARG A 41 10.01 18.01 1.33
CA ARG A 41 9.50 18.39 2.66
C ARG A 41 10.62 18.45 3.69
N MET A 42 11.47 17.42 3.75
CA MET A 42 12.61 17.37 4.68
C MET A 42 13.53 18.58 4.49
N ARG A 43 13.95 18.87 3.24
CA ARG A 43 14.76 20.05 2.89
C ARG A 43 14.14 21.34 3.37
N THR A 44 12.88 21.58 3.01
CA THR A 44 12.16 22.80 3.39
C THR A 44 12.08 22.96 4.90
N LYS A 45 11.74 21.89 5.63
CA LYS A 45 11.57 21.94 7.09
C LYS A 45 12.89 22.11 7.83
N VAL A 46 13.95 21.42 7.39
CA VAL A 46 15.28 21.56 7.98
C VAL A 46 15.84 22.97 7.74
N ASN A 47 15.74 23.49 6.51
CA ASN A 47 16.21 24.85 6.17
C ASN A 47 15.45 25.94 6.93
N ALA A 48 14.17 25.70 7.24
CA ALA A 48 13.35 26.59 8.05
C ALA A 48 13.55 26.42 9.57
N ASN A 49 14.46 25.53 10.02
CA ASN A 49 14.63 25.15 11.42
C ASN A 49 13.33 24.67 12.10
N ALA A 50 12.41 24.08 11.34
CA ALA A 50 11.11 23.66 11.84
C ALA A 50 11.21 22.38 12.69
N GLN A 51 10.57 22.38 13.86
CA GLN A 51 10.45 21.18 14.71
C GLN A 51 9.24 20.32 14.30
N PRO A 52 9.31 18.98 14.40
CA PRO A 52 10.42 18.19 14.94
C PRO A 52 11.52 17.81 13.93
N TRP A 53 11.38 18.20 12.65
CA TRP A 53 12.32 17.83 11.59
C TRP A 53 13.76 18.24 11.89
N LYS A 54 13.98 19.49 12.33
CA LYS A 54 15.31 20.00 12.66
C LYS A 54 15.96 19.23 13.81
N GLY A 55 15.22 18.89 14.86
CA GLY A 55 15.75 18.10 15.97
C GLY A 55 16.24 16.72 15.54
N SER A 56 15.49 16.03 14.69
CA SER A 56 15.90 14.71 14.17
C SER A 56 17.03 14.80 13.14
N TRP A 57 17.10 15.89 12.36
CA TRP A 57 18.26 16.22 11.52
C TRP A 57 19.54 16.41 12.35
N ASP A 58 19.45 17.04 13.52
CA ASP A 58 20.59 17.20 14.43
C ASP A 58 21.04 15.86 15.00
N VAL A 59 20.10 14.98 15.37
CA VAL A 59 20.41 13.59 15.77
C VAL A 59 21.08 12.82 14.63
N LEU A 60 20.60 12.95 13.39
CA LEU A 60 21.20 12.34 12.21
C LEU A 60 22.63 12.81 11.99
N THR A 61 22.86 14.13 11.97
CA THR A 61 24.17 14.71 11.67
C THR A 61 25.19 14.53 12.79
N ALA A 62 24.76 14.29 14.03
CA ALA A 62 25.62 13.88 15.14
C ALA A 62 25.95 12.38 15.15
N ASN A 63 25.20 11.54 14.43
CA ASN A 63 25.42 10.09 14.42
C ASN A 63 26.73 9.75 13.67
N GLY A 64 27.60 8.94 14.30
CA GLY A 64 28.87 8.52 13.71
C GLY A 64 28.74 7.76 12.37
N ARG A 65 27.59 7.10 12.14
CA ARG A 65 27.30 6.40 10.88
C ARG A 65 26.91 7.33 9.73
N SER A 66 26.56 8.58 10.03
CA SER A 66 26.25 9.58 9.02
C SER A 66 27.48 10.40 8.57
N GLN A 67 28.67 10.06 9.07
CA GLN A 67 29.91 10.80 8.77
C GLN A 67 30.65 10.21 7.56
N LEU A 68 31.33 11.08 6.80
CA LEU A 68 32.21 10.66 5.70
C LEU A 68 33.42 9.84 6.19
N THR A 69 33.76 9.94 7.47
CA THR A 69 34.83 9.16 8.11
C THR A 69 34.39 7.75 8.50
N TYR A 70 33.11 7.38 8.36
CA TYR A 70 32.65 6.02 8.66
C TYR A 70 33.37 4.99 7.78
N ALA A 71 33.95 3.98 8.43
CA ALA A 71 34.66 2.88 7.80
C ALA A 71 33.75 1.64 7.71
N HIS A 72 33.25 1.37 6.50
CA HIS A 72 32.48 0.18 6.19
C HIS A 72 33.39 -1.03 5.95
N LEU A 73 32.85 -2.22 6.13
CA LEU A 73 33.57 -3.47 5.89
C LEU A 73 32.57 -4.53 5.44
N ALA A 74 32.46 -4.74 4.13
CA ALA A 74 31.69 -5.84 3.59
C ALA A 74 32.30 -7.20 3.95
N LEU A 75 31.43 -8.20 4.11
CA LEU A 75 31.81 -9.57 4.43
C LEU A 75 31.30 -10.52 3.34
N ASP A 76 32.08 -11.56 3.02
CA ASP A 76 31.65 -12.59 2.07
C ASP A 76 30.46 -13.40 2.63
N THR A 77 30.47 -13.64 3.95
CA THR A 77 29.46 -14.43 4.63
C THR A 77 28.94 -13.67 5.84
N VAL A 78 27.63 -13.42 5.84
CA VAL A 78 26.90 -12.91 7.00
C VAL A 78 26.26 -14.09 7.72
N ARG A 79 26.57 -14.25 9.00
CA ARG A 79 25.99 -15.26 9.89
C ARG A 79 25.19 -14.59 11.00
N ARG A 80 23.90 -14.95 11.12
CA ARG A 80 23.05 -14.55 12.26
C ARG A 80 22.55 -15.78 13.01
N GLY A 81 22.79 -15.79 14.32
CA GLY A 81 22.47 -16.90 15.21
C GLY A 81 23.51 -18.03 15.20
N GLY A 82 23.67 -18.69 16.35
CA GLY A 82 24.69 -19.72 16.60
C GLY A 82 26.11 -19.17 16.79
N THR A 83 27.09 -20.07 16.88
CA THR A 83 28.51 -19.73 17.05
C THR A 83 29.05 -18.95 15.85
N GLY A 84 29.83 -17.90 16.11
CA GLY A 84 30.50 -17.10 15.07
C GLY A 84 29.59 -16.10 14.34
N GLN A 85 28.49 -15.66 14.96
CA GLN A 85 27.64 -14.62 14.38
C GLN A 85 28.41 -13.31 14.14
N ASN A 86 28.23 -12.70 12.97
CA ASN A 86 28.97 -11.50 12.54
C ASN A 86 28.07 -10.44 11.86
N TYR A 87 26.75 -10.66 11.87
CA TYR A 87 25.75 -9.82 11.21
C TYR A 87 25.72 -8.35 11.67
N THR A 88 26.40 -8.02 12.78
CA THR A 88 26.53 -6.65 13.26
C THR A 88 27.21 -5.74 12.25
N ARG A 89 28.14 -6.27 11.44
CA ARG A 89 28.75 -5.49 10.36
C ARG A 89 27.72 -5.04 9.32
N LEU A 90 26.84 -5.96 8.91
CA LEU A 90 25.83 -5.67 7.89
C LEU A 90 24.88 -4.55 8.32
N TYR A 91 24.28 -4.62 9.51
CA TYR A 91 23.31 -3.59 9.90
C TYR A 91 23.95 -2.22 10.15
N ASN A 92 25.21 -2.18 10.57
CA ASN A 92 25.93 -0.92 10.79
C ASN A 92 26.20 -0.22 9.46
N ASP A 93 26.63 -0.98 8.46
CA ASP A 93 26.91 -0.47 7.12
C ASP A 93 25.63 -0.05 6.38
N ILE A 94 24.54 -0.81 6.52
CA ILE A 94 23.23 -0.42 5.97
C ILE A 94 22.74 0.89 6.60
N ALA A 95 22.85 1.02 7.92
CA ALA A 95 22.51 2.27 8.61
C ALA A 95 23.36 3.44 8.09
N ALA A 96 24.66 3.25 7.88
CA ALA A 96 25.53 4.27 7.31
C ALA A 96 25.16 4.63 5.85
N ALA A 97 24.87 3.63 5.01
CA ALA A 97 24.44 3.84 3.63
C ALA A 97 23.14 4.66 3.56
N TYR A 98 22.14 4.31 4.39
CA TYR A 98 20.88 5.05 4.46
C TYR A 98 21.05 6.47 5.00
N GLN A 99 21.79 6.63 6.11
CA GLN A 99 22.00 7.93 6.74
C GLN A 99 22.73 8.90 5.80
N THR A 100 23.76 8.43 5.10
CA THR A 100 24.49 9.24 4.12
C THR A 100 23.64 9.54 2.87
N ALA A 101 22.79 8.60 2.43
CA ALA A 101 21.80 8.87 1.38
C ALA A 101 20.81 10.00 1.76
N ILE A 102 20.31 10.01 3.01
CA ILE A 102 19.45 11.10 3.51
C ILE A 102 20.22 12.42 3.56
N ARG A 103 21.47 12.42 4.05
CA ARG A 103 22.29 13.64 4.07
C ARG A 103 22.42 14.24 2.69
N TRP A 104 22.75 13.43 1.68
CA TRP A 104 22.78 13.87 0.29
C TRP A 104 21.43 14.43 -0.18
N LYS A 105 20.33 13.70 0.03
CA LYS A 105 18.99 14.17 -0.40
C LYS A 105 18.60 15.51 0.23
N ILE A 106 19.08 15.82 1.42
CA ILE A 106 18.77 17.07 2.12
C ILE A 106 19.73 18.20 1.75
N THR A 107 21.04 17.94 1.69
CA THR A 107 22.05 19.01 1.49
C THR A 107 22.45 19.21 0.04
N GLY A 108 22.26 18.21 -0.82
CA GLY A 108 22.83 18.17 -2.18
C GLY A 108 24.33 17.85 -2.22
N ASP A 109 24.96 17.59 -1.07
CA ASP A 109 26.39 17.30 -0.97
C ASP A 109 26.69 15.89 -1.51
N VAL A 110 27.39 15.86 -2.64
CA VAL A 110 27.71 14.64 -3.40
C VAL A 110 28.67 13.72 -2.68
N ASP A 111 29.44 14.18 -1.69
CA ASP A 111 30.34 13.30 -0.95
C ASP A 111 29.56 12.30 -0.11
N TYR A 112 28.40 12.69 0.41
CA TYR A 112 27.50 11.78 1.11
C TYR A 112 26.84 10.77 0.15
N ALA A 113 26.52 11.18 -1.08
CA ALA A 113 26.06 10.26 -2.11
C ALA A 113 27.14 9.22 -2.45
N ASN A 114 28.37 9.69 -2.66
CA ASN A 114 29.53 8.86 -2.97
C ASN A 114 29.83 7.88 -1.82
N LYS A 115 29.73 8.32 -0.56
CA LYS A 115 29.87 7.41 0.60
C LYS A 115 28.79 6.35 0.62
N SER A 116 27.53 6.72 0.38
CA SER A 116 26.41 5.76 0.37
C SER A 116 26.61 4.67 -0.69
N ILE A 117 26.94 5.07 -1.94
CA ILE A 117 27.17 4.11 -3.03
C ILE A 117 28.45 3.28 -2.81
N ALA A 118 29.49 3.83 -2.18
CA ALA A 118 30.71 3.07 -1.88
C ALA A 118 30.40 1.88 -0.95
N ILE A 119 29.60 2.10 0.09
CA ILE A 119 29.15 1.04 1.01
C ILE A 119 28.34 -0.01 0.25
N MET A 120 27.36 0.42 -0.54
CA MET A 120 26.49 -0.49 -1.31
C MET A 120 27.30 -1.28 -2.35
N ASN A 121 28.25 -0.63 -3.01
CA ASN A 121 29.11 -1.26 -4.00
C ASN A 121 30.01 -2.32 -3.37
N ASP A 122 30.66 -2.03 -2.24
CA ASP A 122 31.51 -3.00 -1.52
C ASP A 122 30.72 -4.26 -1.12
N TRP A 123 29.53 -4.08 -0.53
CA TRP A 123 28.66 -5.22 -0.21
C TRP A 123 28.21 -6.00 -1.45
N SER A 124 27.80 -5.32 -2.52
CA SER A 124 27.36 -5.98 -3.76
C SER A 124 28.47 -6.76 -4.47
N SER A 125 29.74 -6.33 -4.34
CA SER A 125 30.88 -7.07 -4.89
C SER A 125 31.34 -8.21 -3.99
N THR A 126 31.11 -8.12 -2.68
CA THR A 126 31.73 -9.01 -1.69
C THR A 126 30.78 -10.09 -1.16
N LEU A 127 29.52 -9.78 -0.86
CA LEU A 127 28.59 -10.74 -0.23
C LEU A 127 28.33 -11.96 -1.13
N ARG A 128 28.43 -13.15 -0.53
CA ARG A 128 28.16 -14.45 -1.17
C ARG A 128 27.08 -15.24 -0.47
N TYR A 129 27.02 -15.17 0.87
CA TYR A 129 26.11 -15.99 1.67
C TYR A 129 25.51 -15.23 2.87
N ILE A 130 24.23 -15.50 3.14
CA ILE A 130 23.56 -15.20 4.40
C ILE A 130 23.21 -16.54 5.06
N THR A 131 23.76 -16.80 6.23
CA THR A 131 23.73 -18.12 6.90
C THR A 131 23.44 -17.99 8.39
N GLY A 132 23.44 -19.12 9.09
CA GLY A 132 23.21 -19.21 10.53
C GLY A 132 22.10 -20.20 10.85
N ASN A 133 21.54 -20.10 12.05
CA ASN A 133 20.34 -20.87 12.42
C ASN A 133 19.08 -20.24 11.76
N ALA A 134 17.90 -20.39 12.36
CA ALA A 134 16.68 -19.72 11.87
C ALA A 134 16.85 -18.20 11.72
N ASP A 135 17.67 -17.55 12.55
CA ASP A 135 17.84 -16.09 12.55
C ASP A 135 18.44 -15.55 11.23
N ARG A 136 18.95 -16.42 10.33
CA ARG A 136 19.30 -16.03 8.96
C ARG A 136 18.13 -15.40 8.20
N PHE A 137 16.90 -15.82 8.49
CA PHE A 137 15.68 -15.22 7.92
C PHE A 137 15.41 -13.83 8.50
N LEU A 138 15.71 -13.60 9.78
CA LEU A 138 15.68 -12.24 10.34
C LEU A 138 16.76 -11.36 9.69
N ALA A 139 17.95 -11.90 9.40
CA ALA A 139 18.97 -11.16 8.68
C ALA A 139 18.51 -10.78 7.26
N ALA A 140 17.98 -11.73 6.49
CA ALA A 140 17.48 -11.47 5.13
C ALA A 140 16.28 -10.51 5.12
N GLY A 141 15.35 -10.67 6.07
CA GLY A 141 14.16 -9.85 6.19
C GLY A 141 14.49 -8.43 6.62
N ILE A 142 14.98 -8.27 7.85
CA ILE A 142 15.20 -6.96 8.49
C ILE A 142 16.23 -6.15 7.70
N TYR A 143 17.34 -6.75 7.29
CA TYR A 143 18.40 -5.99 6.62
C TYR A 143 18.11 -5.83 5.13
N GLY A 144 17.39 -6.77 4.51
CA GLY A 144 17.08 -6.70 3.09
C GLY A 144 16.17 -5.54 2.71
N TYR A 145 15.07 -5.31 3.45
CA TYR A 145 14.19 -4.16 3.15
C TYR A 145 14.90 -2.83 3.38
N GLN A 146 15.75 -2.76 4.42
CA GLN A 146 16.51 -1.55 4.75
C GLN A 146 17.57 -1.24 3.69
N PHE A 147 18.28 -2.27 3.21
CA PHE A 147 19.30 -2.08 2.18
C PHE A 147 18.69 -1.68 0.84
N ALA A 148 17.56 -2.29 0.49
CA ALA A 148 16.77 -1.89 -0.68
C ALA A 148 16.30 -0.44 -0.58
N ASN A 149 15.88 0.01 0.60
CA ASN A 149 15.53 1.41 0.82
C ASN A 149 16.72 2.35 0.62
N ALA A 150 17.90 2.05 1.17
CA ALA A 150 19.09 2.87 0.93
C ALA A 150 19.43 2.99 -0.57
N ALA A 151 19.38 1.87 -1.30
CA ALA A 151 19.60 1.84 -2.75
C ALA A 151 18.53 2.60 -3.53
N GLU A 152 17.26 2.47 -3.16
CA GLU A 152 16.15 3.16 -3.81
C GLU A 152 16.29 4.69 -3.73
N ILE A 153 16.79 5.23 -2.61
CA ILE A 153 17.09 6.67 -2.50
C ILE A 153 18.14 7.08 -3.54
N MET A 154 19.18 6.26 -3.68
CA MET A 154 20.33 6.53 -4.54
C MET A 154 20.10 6.21 -6.02
N ARG A 155 19.03 5.51 -6.40
CA ARG A 155 18.74 5.16 -7.81
C ARG A 155 18.69 6.36 -8.75
N THR A 156 18.34 7.54 -8.21
CA THR A 156 18.25 8.81 -8.96
C THR A 156 19.57 9.57 -9.03
N TYR A 157 20.62 9.10 -8.35
CA TYR A 157 21.92 9.75 -8.36
C TYR A 157 22.71 9.34 -9.59
N SER A 158 23.03 10.31 -10.45
CA SER A 158 23.77 10.07 -11.71
C SER A 158 25.20 9.56 -11.50
N GLY A 159 25.76 9.70 -10.30
CA GLY A 159 27.10 9.19 -9.96
C GLY A 159 27.14 7.69 -9.66
N TRP A 160 25.98 7.00 -9.55
CA TRP A 160 25.97 5.55 -9.41
C TRP A 160 26.03 4.88 -10.78
N ALA A 161 27.15 4.21 -11.10
CA ALA A 161 27.29 3.52 -12.37
C ALA A 161 26.18 2.48 -12.56
N ALA A 162 25.55 2.46 -13.74
CA ALA A 162 24.43 1.55 -14.03
C ALA A 162 24.81 0.06 -13.84
N ALA A 163 26.05 -0.32 -14.15
CA ALA A 163 26.55 -1.67 -13.93
C ALA A 163 26.67 -2.02 -12.43
N ASP A 164 27.07 -1.06 -11.61
CA ASP A 164 27.14 -1.22 -10.15
C ASP A 164 25.75 -1.34 -9.53
N PHE A 165 24.81 -0.51 -9.98
CA PHE A 165 23.42 -0.59 -9.54
C PHE A 165 22.79 -1.94 -9.92
N THR A 166 23.03 -2.41 -11.14
CA THR A 166 22.59 -3.74 -11.60
C THR A 166 23.20 -4.86 -10.76
N ARG A 167 24.50 -4.76 -10.40
CA ARG A 167 25.14 -5.72 -9.49
C ARG A 167 24.49 -5.70 -8.11
N PHE A 168 24.15 -4.53 -7.58
CA PHE A 168 23.44 -4.41 -6.31
C PHE A 168 22.05 -5.07 -6.36
N GLN A 169 21.25 -4.77 -7.39
CA GLN A 169 19.95 -5.42 -7.62
C GLN A 169 20.11 -6.96 -7.66
N ASN A 170 21.12 -7.46 -8.37
CA ASN A 170 21.42 -8.89 -8.43
C ASN A 170 21.79 -9.49 -7.06
N MET A 171 22.55 -8.79 -6.22
CA MET A 171 22.81 -9.22 -4.84
C MET A 171 21.49 -9.35 -4.07
N MET A 172 20.58 -8.38 -4.18
CA MET A 172 19.28 -8.42 -3.50
C MET A 172 18.43 -9.62 -3.96
N LEU A 173 18.36 -9.84 -5.27
CA LEU A 173 17.60 -10.94 -5.89
C LEU A 173 18.17 -12.33 -5.61
N THR A 174 19.49 -12.45 -5.44
CA THR A 174 20.16 -13.76 -5.32
C THR A 174 20.53 -14.14 -3.89
N LYS A 175 20.73 -13.15 -3.00
CA LYS A 175 21.24 -13.38 -1.63
C LYS A 175 20.18 -13.13 -0.55
N PHE A 176 19.29 -12.16 -0.76
CA PHE A 176 18.25 -11.82 0.21
C PHE A 176 16.92 -12.48 -0.16
N TYR A 177 16.40 -12.22 -1.37
CA TYR A 177 15.08 -12.66 -1.80
C TYR A 177 14.82 -14.17 -1.58
N PRO A 178 15.70 -15.12 -1.94
CA PRO A 178 15.40 -16.55 -1.81
C PRO A 178 15.17 -16.99 -0.35
N LEU A 179 15.89 -16.40 0.61
CA LEU A 179 15.66 -16.68 2.03
C LEU A 179 14.31 -16.15 2.50
N ASN A 180 13.98 -14.91 2.11
CA ASN A 180 12.70 -14.32 2.47
C ASN A 180 11.53 -15.13 1.90
N ASP A 181 11.64 -15.50 0.63
CA ASP A 181 10.63 -16.26 -0.08
C ASP A 181 10.40 -17.65 0.53
N ASN A 182 11.51 -18.35 0.81
CA ASN A 182 11.48 -19.66 1.44
C ASN A 182 10.87 -19.60 2.85
N PHE A 183 11.16 -18.55 3.62
CA PHE A 183 10.55 -18.37 4.94
C PHE A 183 9.03 -18.21 4.84
N LEU A 184 8.54 -17.37 3.94
CA LEU A 184 7.09 -17.14 3.77
C LEU A 184 6.34 -18.37 3.24
N LEU A 185 7.03 -19.29 2.56
CA LEU A 185 6.42 -20.54 2.06
C LEU A 185 6.46 -21.67 3.07
N ASN A 186 7.64 -21.90 3.64
CA ASN A 186 7.93 -23.14 4.36
C ASN A 186 8.10 -22.91 5.86
N HIS A 187 8.18 -21.64 6.31
CA HIS A 187 8.37 -21.27 7.72
C HIS A 187 9.47 -22.07 8.40
N ASN A 188 10.61 -22.23 7.71
CA ASN A 188 11.75 -23.04 8.17
C ASN A 188 11.33 -24.46 8.64
N ASP A 189 10.41 -25.08 7.89
CA ASP A 189 9.88 -26.43 8.09
C ASP A 189 9.19 -26.63 9.45
N ALA A 190 8.71 -25.54 10.06
CA ALA A 190 7.96 -25.54 11.30
C ALA A 190 6.44 -25.38 11.05
N CYS A 191 5.65 -25.57 12.11
CA CYS A 191 4.23 -25.21 12.08
C CYS A 191 4.06 -23.75 11.63
N ILE A 192 3.04 -23.44 10.83
CA ILE A 192 2.85 -22.11 10.25
C ILE A 192 2.74 -20.99 11.31
N THR A 193 2.24 -21.31 12.50
CA THR A 193 2.11 -20.39 13.63
C THR A 193 3.31 -20.38 14.57
N ASN A 194 4.36 -21.17 14.32
CA ASN A 194 5.52 -21.30 15.19
C ASN A 194 6.27 -19.98 15.37
N TYR A 195 6.42 -19.25 14.27
CA TYR A 195 7.14 -17.98 14.26
C TYR A 195 6.19 -16.82 14.55
N TRP A 196 6.67 -15.86 15.32
CA TRP A 196 5.92 -14.65 15.64
C TRP A 196 5.78 -13.73 14.42
N ALA A 197 4.75 -12.86 14.42
CA ALA A 197 4.42 -11.98 13.30
C ALA A 197 5.64 -11.22 12.75
N ASN A 198 6.55 -10.76 13.60
CA ASN A 198 7.76 -10.03 13.18
C ASN A 198 8.62 -10.77 12.15
N TRP A 199 8.67 -12.10 12.21
CA TRP A 199 9.44 -12.90 11.26
C TRP A 199 8.84 -12.79 9.86
N ASP A 200 7.55 -13.06 9.72
CA ASP A 200 6.83 -12.88 8.47
C ASP A 200 6.91 -11.44 7.98
N LEU A 201 6.68 -10.46 8.85
CA LEU A 201 6.63 -9.04 8.49
C LEU A 201 7.95 -8.54 7.89
N CYS A 202 9.10 -8.89 8.48
CA CYS A 202 10.39 -8.46 7.94
C CYS A 202 10.71 -9.13 6.59
N ASN A 203 10.42 -10.42 6.44
CA ASN A 203 10.64 -11.14 5.19
C ASN A 203 9.70 -10.60 4.09
N MET A 204 8.44 -10.35 4.41
CA MET A 204 7.45 -9.75 3.51
C MET A 204 7.83 -8.32 3.10
N ALA A 205 8.27 -7.47 4.04
CA ALA A 205 8.78 -6.13 3.74
C ALA A 205 10.00 -6.19 2.81
N SER A 206 10.89 -7.16 3.01
CA SER A 206 12.07 -7.38 2.15
C SER A 206 11.67 -7.80 0.74
N VAL A 207 10.74 -8.75 0.58
CA VAL A 207 10.22 -9.16 -0.74
C VAL A 207 9.57 -7.98 -1.48
N LEU A 208 8.74 -7.20 -0.79
CA LEU A 208 8.11 -5.99 -1.37
C LEU A 208 9.17 -4.98 -1.82
N ALA A 209 10.15 -4.69 -0.95
CA ALA A 209 11.18 -3.70 -1.21
C ALA A 209 12.09 -4.09 -2.39
N ILE A 210 12.49 -5.37 -2.45
CA ILE A 210 13.27 -5.92 -3.57
C ILE A 210 12.45 -5.89 -4.86
N GLY A 211 11.15 -6.18 -4.78
CA GLY A 211 10.23 -6.11 -5.91
C GLY A 211 10.19 -4.73 -6.56
N VAL A 212 10.07 -3.67 -5.76
CA VAL A 212 10.15 -2.28 -6.28
C VAL A 212 11.55 -1.98 -6.82
N LEU A 213 12.60 -2.19 -6.01
CA LEU A 213 13.99 -1.84 -6.37
C LEU A 213 14.42 -2.47 -7.71
N CYS A 214 14.00 -3.70 -7.98
CA CYS A 214 14.41 -4.48 -9.14
C CYS A 214 13.35 -4.49 -10.26
N ASP A 215 12.33 -3.65 -10.19
CA ASP A 215 11.23 -3.59 -11.16
C ASP A 215 10.52 -4.95 -11.37
N ARG A 216 10.42 -5.76 -10.30
CA ARG A 216 9.82 -7.10 -10.26
C ARG A 216 8.42 -7.09 -9.64
N ARG A 217 7.41 -6.83 -10.49
CA ARG A 217 5.98 -6.78 -10.11
C ARG A 217 5.46 -8.08 -9.52
N ASP A 218 5.99 -9.22 -9.94
CA ASP A 218 5.65 -10.53 -9.38
C ASP A 218 6.04 -10.66 -7.90
N LEU A 219 7.21 -10.15 -7.50
CA LEU A 219 7.65 -10.14 -6.10
C LEU A 219 6.81 -9.18 -5.26
N TYR A 220 6.55 -7.99 -5.79
CA TYR A 220 5.67 -7.03 -5.15
C TYR A 220 4.27 -7.61 -4.88
N ASN A 221 3.63 -8.18 -5.92
CA ASN A 221 2.31 -8.79 -5.81
C ASN A 221 2.31 -9.96 -4.83
N ARG A 222 3.38 -10.75 -4.78
CA ARG A 222 3.53 -11.83 -3.81
C ARG A 222 3.50 -11.32 -2.38
N ALA A 223 4.22 -10.23 -2.08
CA ALA A 223 4.22 -9.64 -0.75
C ALA A 223 2.85 -9.02 -0.39
N ILE A 224 2.19 -8.32 -1.33
CA ILE A 224 0.82 -7.80 -1.15
C ILE A 224 -0.19 -8.92 -0.89
N ASN A 225 -0.11 -10.02 -1.64
CA ASN A 225 -0.99 -11.17 -1.45
C ASN A 225 -0.76 -11.85 -0.10
N TYR A 226 0.50 -11.95 0.34
CA TYR A 226 0.85 -12.48 1.66
C TYR A 226 0.30 -11.59 2.79
N PHE A 227 0.40 -10.27 2.67
CA PHE A 227 -0.20 -9.36 3.65
C PHE A 227 -1.71 -9.60 3.79
N LYS A 228 -2.42 -9.77 2.67
CA LYS A 228 -3.89 -9.92 2.65
C LYS A 228 -4.37 -11.31 3.09
N THR A 229 -3.67 -12.36 2.67
CA THR A 229 -4.17 -13.75 2.70
C THR A 229 -3.12 -14.79 3.07
N GLY A 230 -1.92 -14.37 3.48
CA GLY A 230 -0.84 -15.26 3.89
C GLY A 230 -1.20 -16.12 5.09
N ALA A 231 -0.71 -17.36 5.08
CA ALA A 231 -1.05 -18.34 6.11
C ALA A 231 -0.33 -18.09 7.45
N GLY A 232 0.83 -17.43 7.43
CA GLY A 232 1.61 -17.14 8.64
C GLY A 232 1.18 -15.88 9.39
N ASN A 233 1.84 -15.63 10.52
CA ASN A 233 1.41 -14.63 11.51
C ASN A 233 1.60 -13.16 11.05
N GLY A 234 2.31 -12.92 9.95
CA GLY A 234 2.51 -11.56 9.41
C GLY A 234 1.39 -11.07 8.49
N SER A 235 0.47 -11.95 8.05
CA SER A 235 -0.72 -11.48 7.34
C SER A 235 -1.59 -10.65 8.27
N ILE A 236 -2.27 -9.62 7.75
CA ILE A 236 -2.91 -8.60 8.59
C ILE A 236 -3.96 -9.18 9.54
N THR A 237 -4.69 -10.20 9.11
CA THR A 237 -5.72 -10.87 9.91
C THR A 237 -5.14 -11.81 10.97
N HIS A 238 -3.85 -12.15 10.91
CA HIS A 238 -3.16 -12.92 11.95
C HIS A 238 -2.29 -12.02 12.84
N ALA A 239 -1.72 -10.95 12.29
CA ALA A 239 -0.96 -9.95 13.05
C ALA A 239 -1.88 -9.16 14.00
N VAL A 240 -3.10 -8.84 13.56
CA VAL A 240 -4.19 -8.28 14.38
C VAL A 240 -5.35 -9.26 14.40
N TRP A 241 -5.14 -10.37 15.10
CA TRP A 241 -6.01 -11.55 15.03
C TRP A 241 -7.38 -11.36 15.71
N TYR A 242 -7.45 -10.52 16.74
CA TYR A 242 -8.69 -10.27 17.47
C TYR A 242 -9.06 -8.79 17.47
N LEU A 243 -10.31 -8.47 17.13
CA LEU A 243 -10.85 -7.11 17.22
C LEU A 243 -11.72 -7.00 18.47
N HIS A 244 -11.32 -6.17 19.43
CA HIS A 244 -12.08 -5.96 20.66
C HIS A 244 -13.28 -5.04 20.43
N ASN A 245 -13.12 -4.04 19.56
CA ASN A 245 -14.16 -3.12 19.16
C ASN A 245 -13.78 -2.41 17.85
N SER A 246 -14.50 -1.34 17.50
CA SER A 246 -14.28 -0.57 16.28
C SER A 246 -12.96 0.23 16.26
N THR A 247 -12.30 0.43 17.40
CA THR A 247 -11.08 1.24 17.55
C THR A 247 -9.85 0.46 18.01
N LEU A 248 -10.01 -0.73 18.61
CA LEU A 248 -8.92 -1.53 19.18
C LEU A 248 -8.89 -2.97 18.64
N GLY A 249 -7.68 -3.43 18.32
CA GLY A 249 -7.40 -4.80 17.90
C GLY A 249 -6.15 -5.33 18.57
N GLN A 250 -6.17 -6.57 19.03
CA GLN A 250 -5.06 -7.17 19.76
C GLN A 250 -3.95 -7.57 18.79
N TRP A 251 -2.75 -7.04 19.05
CA TRP A 251 -1.55 -7.42 18.33
C TRP A 251 -1.06 -8.81 18.77
N GLN A 252 -0.67 -9.62 17.80
CA GLN A 252 -0.31 -11.03 17.98
C GLN A 252 0.80 -11.24 19.03
N GLU A 253 1.80 -10.36 19.07
CA GLU A 253 2.94 -10.49 20.00
C GLU A 253 2.70 -9.86 21.39
N SER A 254 1.53 -9.28 21.66
CA SER A 254 1.30 -8.53 22.91
C SER A 254 1.41 -9.36 24.18
N GLY A 255 1.14 -10.68 24.13
CA GLY A 255 1.32 -11.59 25.27
C GLY A 255 2.77 -12.04 25.49
N ARG A 256 3.68 -11.76 24.53
CA ARG A 256 5.10 -12.15 24.58
C ARG A 256 5.91 -11.10 25.33
N ASP A 257 6.02 -9.91 24.73
CA ASP A 257 6.66 -8.72 25.29
C ASP A 257 6.37 -7.50 24.41
N GLN A 258 6.57 -6.30 24.96
CA GLN A 258 6.27 -5.05 24.26
C GLN A 258 7.39 -4.60 23.32
N GLY A 259 8.63 -5.05 23.51
CA GLY A 259 9.71 -4.76 22.56
C GLY A 259 9.43 -5.33 21.17
N HIS A 260 8.86 -6.53 21.13
CA HIS A 260 8.46 -7.18 19.88
C HIS A 260 7.08 -6.74 19.39
N ALA A 261 6.15 -6.36 20.27
CA ALA A 261 4.91 -5.72 19.83
C ALA A 261 5.21 -4.41 19.08
N THR A 262 6.10 -3.56 19.59
CA THR A 262 6.52 -2.32 18.93
C THR A 262 7.38 -2.56 17.68
N LEU A 263 8.21 -3.62 17.63
CA LEU A 263 8.85 -4.09 16.39
C LEU A 263 7.82 -4.33 15.28
N GLY A 264 6.74 -5.02 15.64
CA GLY A 264 5.69 -5.40 14.70
C GLY A 264 5.00 -4.20 14.08
N ILE A 265 4.71 -3.18 14.90
CA ILE A 265 4.14 -1.92 14.40
C ILE A 265 5.11 -1.25 13.42
N GLY A 266 6.41 -1.25 13.73
CA GLY A 266 7.44 -0.70 12.84
C GLY A 266 7.53 -1.42 11.49
N LEU A 267 7.59 -2.75 11.50
CA LEU A 267 7.70 -3.56 10.27
C LEU A 267 6.42 -3.49 9.42
N MET A 268 5.26 -3.59 10.06
CA MET A 268 3.97 -3.45 9.37
C MET A 268 3.79 -2.03 8.81
N GLY A 269 4.18 -1.02 9.56
CA GLY A 269 4.17 0.37 9.09
C GLY A 269 5.08 0.57 7.89
N ALA A 270 6.30 0.01 7.91
CA ALA A 270 7.22 0.11 6.78
C ALA A 270 6.65 -0.57 5.53
N PHE A 271 6.03 -1.75 5.69
CA PHE A 271 5.35 -2.43 4.60
C PHE A 271 4.22 -1.56 4.01
N CYS A 272 3.34 -1.03 4.87
CA CYS A 272 2.21 -0.23 4.43
C CYS A 272 2.64 1.09 3.77
N GLU A 273 3.69 1.76 4.26
CA GLU A 273 4.20 3.00 3.66
C GLU A 273 4.87 2.75 2.31
N MET A 274 5.66 1.69 2.17
CA MET A 274 6.22 1.30 0.87
C MET A 274 5.11 0.94 -0.13
N ALA A 275 4.05 0.25 0.29
CA ALA A 275 2.90 -0.03 -0.57
C ALA A 275 2.12 1.26 -0.93
N TRP A 276 1.91 2.15 0.04
CA TRP A 276 1.24 3.43 -0.15
C TRP A 276 1.94 4.29 -1.22
N ASN A 277 3.27 4.34 -1.19
CA ASN A 277 4.05 5.10 -2.17
C ASN A 277 4.00 4.50 -3.58
N GLN A 278 3.57 3.25 -3.72
CA GLN A 278 3.23 2.62 -5.00
C GLN A 278 1.75 2.77 -5.39
N GLY A 279 0.93 3.35 -4.50
CA GLY A 279 -0.49 3.63 -4.67
C GLY A 279 -1.45 2.55 -4.18
N ASP A 280 -0.94 1.58 -3.41
CA ASP A 280 -1.71 0.52 -2.76
C ASP A 280 -1.95 0.86 -1.27
N ASP A 281 -3.22 1.08 -0.90
CA ASP A 281 -3.61 1.46 0.47
C ASP A 281 -3.71 0.24 1.40
N MET A 282 -2.56 -0.23 1.91
CA MET A 282 -2.50 -1.29 2.91
C MET A 282 -2.76 -0.80 4.34
N TYR A 283 -2.64 0.52 4.59
CA TYR A 283 -3.03 1.11 5.87
C TYR A 283 -4.54 1.02 6.11
N GLY A 284 -5.33 1.33 5.08
CA GLY A 284 -6.79 1.29 5.09
C GLY A 284 -7.40 -0.11 5.00
N TYR A 285 -6.60 -1.12 4.64
CA TYR A 285 -7.08 -2.47 4.40
C TYR A 285 -7.84 -3.06 5.59
N ASP A 286 -8.92 -3.77 5.29
CA ASP A 286 -9.81 -4.39 6.25
C ASP A 286 -10.31 -3.42 7.35
N SER A 287 -10.87 -2.30 6.88
CA SER A 287 -11.43 -1.26 7.75
C SER A 287 -10.41 -0.72 8.77
N ASN A 288 -9.21 -0.35 8.30
CA ASN A 288 -8.09 0.12 9.11
C ASN A 288 -7.69 -0.89 10.21
N ARG A 289 -7.60 -2.19 9.89
CA ARG A 289 -7.23 -3.21 10.88
C ARG A 289 -5.86 -2.92 11.53
N PHE A 290 -4.91 -2.44 10.74
CA PHE A 290 -3.59 -2.06 11.26
C PHE A 290 -3.66 -0.88 12.24
N LEU A 291 -4.49 0.14 11.98
CA LEU A 291 -4.71 1.26 12.90
C LEU A 291 -5.11 0.74 14.29
N LYS A 292 -6.09 -0.16 14.33
CA LYS A 292 -6.62 -0.73 15.57
C LYS A 292 -5.54 -1.49 16.35
N GLY A 293 -4.68 -2.23 15.65
CA GLY A 293 -3.54 -2.93 16.22
C GLY A 293 -2.45 -2.00 16.76
N ALA A 294 -2.09 -0.97 15.98
CA ALA A 294 -1.09 0.01 16.38
C ALA A 294 -1.58 0.87 17.56
N GLU A 295 -2.85 1.25 17.58
CA GLU A 295 -3.45 2.05 18.65
C GLU A 295 -3.53 1.24 19.94
N TYR A 296 -3.88 -0.04 19.86
CA TYR A 296 -3.83 -0.98 20.98
C TYR A 296 -2.44 -1.06 21.62
N VAL A 297 -1.40 -1.29 20.80
CA VAL A 297 -0.01 -1.37 21.30
C VAL A 297 0.43 -0.03 21.89
N ALA A 298 0.07 1.08 21.25
CA ALA A 298 0.43 2.41 21.72
C ALA A 298 -0.25 2.78 23.05
N GLN A 299 -1.54 2.51 23.20
CA GLN A 299 -2.27 2.74 24.46
C GLN A 299 -1.65 1.96 25.61
N TYR A 300 -1.33 0.67 25.40
CA TYR A 300 -0.71 -0.12 26.45
C TYR A 300 0.67 0.41 26.86
N ASN A 301 1.50 0.76 25.88
CA ASN A 301 2.86 1.27 26.13
C ASN A 301 2.91 2.71 26.62
N THR A 302 1.79 3.44 26.61
CA THR A 302 1.65 4.78 27.23
C THR A 302 1.06 4.72 28.64
N GLY A 303 1.01 3.53 29.24
CA GLY A 303 0.56 3.34 30.62
C GLY A 303 -0.93 3.03 30.77
N ASN A 304 -1.72 3.05 29.69
CA ASN A 304 -3.14 2.69 29.74
C ASN A 304 -3.33 1.18 29.80
N THR A 305 -4.47 0.72 30.31
CA THR A 305 -4.88 -0.68 30.20
C THR A 305 -5.56 -0.93 28.85
N VAL A 306 -5.45 -2.16 28.35
CA VAL A 306 -6.14 -2.62 27.14
C VAL A 306 -6.74 -4.00 27.40
N PRO A 307 -7.88 -4.36 26.78
CA PRO A 307 -8.47 -5.69 26.94
C PRO A 307 -7.58 -6.76 26.30
N TYR A 308 -7.53 -7.96 26.87
CA TYR A 308 -6.71 -9.06 26.32
C TYR A 308 -7.53 -10.34 26.21
N THR A 309 -7.54 -10.93 25.02
CA THR A 309 -8.11 -12.25 24.72
C THR A 309 -6.97 -13.27 24.69
N THR A 310 -7.18 -14.44 25.29
CA THR A 310 -6.17 -15.51 25.29
C THR A 310 -5.73 -15.84 23.87
N TYR A 311 -4.44 -15.71 23.60
CA TYR A 311 -3.84 -16.05 22.31
C TYR A 311 -3.29 -17.48 22.35
N THR A 312 -3.63 -18.28 21.34
CA THR A 312 -3.20 -19.69 21.22
C THR A 312 -2.46 -19.91 19.90
N TRP A 313 -1.39 -20.70 19.90
CA TRP A 313 -0.63 -21.02 18.69
C TRP A 313 -0.02 -22.42 18.75
N GLY A 314 0.30 -22.99 17.58
CA GLY A 314 1.11 -24.20 17.45
C GLY A 314 2.61 -23.87 17.43
N ASN A 315 3.39 -24.54 18.26
CA ASN A 315 4.83 -24.36 18.45
C ASN A 315 5.64 -25.56 17.91
N GLY A 316 6.83 -25.28 17.37
CA GLY A 316 7.74 -26.26 16.81
C GLY A 316 7.22 -26.94 15.53
N GLN A 317 7.86 -28.04 15.15
CA GLN A 317 7.46 -28.83 13.98
C GLN A 317 6.20 -29.66 14.22
N ASN A 318 5.93 -30.04 15.48
CA ASN A 318 4.78 -30.87 15.85
C ASN A 318 3.50 -30.06 16.14
N CYS A 319 3.51 -28.74 15.92
CA CYS A 319 2.39 -27.83 16.22
C CYS A 319 1.85 -27.97 17.65
N ALA A 320 2.73 -28.16 18.65
CA ALA A 320 2.32 -28.29 20.05
C ALA A 320 1.59 -27.02 20.51
N GLN A 321 0.38 -27.18 21.04
CA GLN A 321 -0.47 -26.04 21.39
C GLN A 321 0.10 -25.30 22.61
N MET A 322 0.25 -23.99 22.46
CA MET A 322 0.70 -23.05 23.47
C MET A 322 -0.34 -21.95 23.64
N GLN A 323 -0.31 -21.27 24.78
CA GLN A 323 -1.20 -20.15 25.04
C GLN A 323 -0.54 -19.04 25.87
N GLN A 324 -1.01 -17.82 25.67
CA GLN A 324 -0.75 -16.64 26.50
C GLN A 324 -2.09 -16.07 26.92
N THR A 325 -2.38 -16.09 28.22
CA THR A 325 -3.68 -15.68 28.79
C THR A 325 -3.70 -14.23 29.26
N VAL A 326 -2.53 -13.58 29.32
CA VAL A 326 -2.39 -12.19 29.75
C VAL A 326 -1.47 -11.43 28.80
N ILE A 327 -1.68 -10.12 28.71
CA ILE A 327 -0.73 -9.19 28.08
C ILE A 327 0.56 -9.13 28.90
N ALA A 328 1.72 -9.02 28.25
CA ALA A 328 3.01 -8.97 28.92
C ALA A 328 3.45 -7.52 29.22
N ASP A 329 3.86 -7.24 30.46
CA ASP A 329 4.49 -5.98 30.86
C ASP A 329 5.98 -5.89 30.49
N ALA A 330 6.60 -7.00 30.05
CA ALA A 330 8.02 -7.03 29.70
C ALA A 330 8.33 -6.00 28.59
N GLY A 331 9.22 -5.05 28.90
CA GLY A 331 9.64 -3.98 27.99
C GLY A 331 8.58 -2.91 27.72
N ARG A 332 7.52 -2.82 28.54
CA ARG A 332 6.46 -1.83 28.39
C ARG A 332 7.00 -0.40 28.50
N GLY A 333 6.66 0.44 27.52
CA GLY A 333 7.13 1.82 27.43
C GLY A 333 8.55 1.98 26.87
N ASN A 334 9.21 0.89 26.47
CA ASN A 334 10.51 0.98 25.80
C ASN A 334 10.43 1.86 24.54
N ILE A 335 11.50 2.60 24.29
CA ILE A 335 11.53 3.60 23.21
C ILE A 335 12.10 2.97 21.93
N ARG A 336 11.41 3.14 20.79
CA ARG A 336 11.78 2.64 19.46
C ARG A 336 11.29 3.59 18.34
N PRO A 337 12.09 3.91 17.31
CA PRO A 337 11.77 4.97 16.33
C PRO A 337 10.82 4.47 15.23
N VAL A 338 9.55 4.22 15.59
CA VAL A 338 8.53 3.66 14.68
C VAL A 338 7.24 4.46 14.64
N TRP A 339 7.06 5.40 15.57
CA TRP A 339 5.74 5.96 15.85
C TRP A 339 5.40 7.14 14.95
N GLU A 340 6.41 7.90 14.52
CA GLU A 340 6.21 9.03 13.63
C GLU A 340 5.53 8.62 12.31
N MET A 341 5.94 7.49 11.72
CA MET A 341 5.37 6.98 10.47
C MET A 341 3.88 6.67 10.58
N VAL A 342 3.51 5.85 11.57
CA VAL A 342 2.10 5.42 11.74
C VAL A 342 1.21 6.55 12.25
N TYR A 343 1.71 7.37 13.18
CA TYR A 343 0.99 8.54 13.68
C TYR A 343 0.70 9.53 12.55
N HIS A 344 1.72 9.94 11.79
CA HIS A 344 1.52 10.96 10.75
C HIS A 344 0.75 10.44 9.55
N HIS A 345 0.77 9.13 9.27
CA HIS A 345 -0.18 8.55 8.32
C HIS A 345 -1.62 8.76 8.83
N TYR A 346 -1.99 8.18 9.97
CA TYR A 346 -3.39 8.20 10.39
C TYR A 346 -3.89 9.58 10.84
N ALA A 347 -3.13 10.31 11.66
CA ALA A 347 -3.55 11.62 12.17
C ALA A 347 -3.40 12.72 11.11
N ASN A 348 -2.22 12.83 10.50
CA ASN A 348 -1.86 14.01 9.72
C ASN A 348 -2.02 13.84 8.21
N ARG A 349 -2.11 12.60 7.69
CA ARG A 349 -2.46 12.31 6.29
C ARG A 349 -3.94 11.95 6.15
N MET A 350 -4.52 11.27 7.15
CA MET A 350 -5.90 10.77 7.10
C MET A 350 -6.87 11.43 8.09
N GLY A 351 -6.44 12.30 9.00
CA GLY A 351 -7.35 13.03 9.90
C GLY A 351 -8.12 12.12 10.87
N LEU A 352 -7.54 10.97 11.23
CA LEU A 352 -8.11 9.99 12.14
C LEU A 352 -7.63 10.24 13.58
N SER A 353 -8.51 9.96 14.55
CA SER A 353 -8.15 10.03 15.96
C SER A 353 -7.35 8.79 16.37
N VAL A 354 -6.11 9.00 16.80
CA VAL A 354 -5.17 7.97 17.26
C VAL A 354 -4.43 8.43 18.53
N PRO A 355 -5.15 8.65 19.65
CA PRO A 355 -4.59 9.31 20.83
C PRO A 355 -3.41 8.55 21.46
N GLY A 356 -3.45 7.22 21.46
CA GLY A 356 -2.35 6.38 21.94
C GLY A 356 -1.11 6.56 21.06
N MET A 357 -1.25 6.47 19.73
CA MET A 357 -0.12 6.71 18.81
C MET A 357 0.42 8.13 18.94
N ALA A 358 -0.45 9.14 19.11
CA ALA A 358 -0.07 10.53 19.28
C ALA A 358 0.78 10.73 20.55
N ALA A 359 0.31 10.19 21.67
CA ALA A 359 1.04 10.22 22.94
C ALA A 359 2.38 9.49 22.83
N TYR A 360 2.41 8.31 22.19
CA TYR A 360 3.64 7.54 22.10
C TYR A 360 4.65 8.17 21.14
N ALA A 361 4.21 8.70 20.00
CA ALA A 361 5.06 9.49 19.11
C ALA A 361 5.64 10.73 19.81
N ALA A 362 4.86 11.41 20.65
CA ALA A 362 5.36 12.56 21.43
C ALA A 362 6.48 12.16 22.41
N LEU A 363 6.39 10.99 23.05
CA LEU A 363 7.45 10.47 23.93
C LEU A 363 8.77 10.14 23.20
N HIS A 364 8.70 9.90 21.89
CA HIS A 364 9.84 9.47 21.07
C HIS A 364 10.54 10.62 20.34
N ARG A 365 9.91 11.79 20.28
CA ARG A 365 10.39 12.94 19.51
C ARG A 365 11.57 13.65 20.19
N PRO A 366 12.59 14.09 19.43
CA PRO A 366 12.86 13.71 18.04
C PRO A 366 13.37 12.27 17.93
N GLU A 367 12.82 11.48 16.99
CA GLU A 367 13.29 10.12 16.74
C GLU A 367 14.69 10.13 16.08
N GLY A 368 15.59 9.30 16.60
CA GLY A 368 16.88 8.97 15.99
C GLY A 368 16.80 7.69 15.16
N GLY A 369 17.95 7.12 14.80
CA GLY A 369 18.04 5.85 14.08
C GLY A 369 19.31 5.09 14.41
N GLY A 370 19.71 4.13 13.56
CA GLY A 370 20.83 3.19 13.77
C GLY A 370 21.83 3.55 14.91
N GLY A 371 21.72 2.83 16.02
CA GLY A 371 22.57 2.97 17.20
C GLY A 371 22.07 3.93 18.30
N ASN A 372 21.06 4.76 18.04
CA ASN A 372 20.46 5.63 19.06
C ASN A 372 19.62 4.87 20.10
N TYR A 373 19.22 3.63 19.81
CA TYR A 373 18.36 2.79 20.67
C TYR A 373 19.08 1.52 21.13
N GLY A 374 20.41 1.60 21.26
CA GLY A 374 21.27 0.52 21.73
C GLY A 374 22.22 -0.02 20.65
N PRO A 375 23.31 -0.71 21.06
CA PRO A 375 24.35 -1.17 20.14
C PRO A 375 24.02 -2.49 19.42
N ASN A 376 23.03 -3.23 19.93
CA ASN A 376 22.63 -4.55 19.44
C ASN A 376 21.59 -4.43 18.31
N SER A 377 21.22 -5.55 17.68
CA SER A 377 20.21 -5.60 16.60
C SER A 377 18.97 -4.74 16.88
N GLY A 378 18.48 -4.72 18.12
CA GLY A 378 17.32 -3.92 18.52
C GLY A 378 17.40 -2.43 18.15
N GLY A 379 18.60 -1.83 18.17
CA GLY A 379 18.83 -0.44 17.76
C GLY A 379 18.97 -0.23 16.24
N PHE A 380 18.82 -1.31 15.46
CA PHE A 380 19.03 -1.37 14.00
C PHE A 380 17.94 -2.18 13.26
N ASP A 381 16.90 -2.65 13.97
CA ASP A 381 15.79 -3.34 13.30
C ASP A 381 14.93 -2.39 12.45
N GLN A 382 15.13 -1.07 12.63
CA GLN A 382 14.53 0.01 11.85
C GLN A 382 15.58 1.01 11.39
N LEU A 383 15.29 1.68 10.27
CA LEU A 383 16.09 2.78 9.75
C LEU A 383 16.04 4.04 10.64
N GLY A 384 14.89 4.28 11.27
CA GLY A 384 14.65 5.39 12.19
C GLY A 384 14.60 6.76 11.52
N PHE A 385 14.88 7.80 12.32
CA PHE A 385 14.77 9.22 11.99
C PHE A 385 13.36 9.61 11.53
N GLY A 386 12.33 9.05 12.18
CA GLY A 386 10.94 9.24 11.75
C GLY A 386 10.45 10.69 11.90
N SER A 387 10.96 11.42 12.88
CA SER A 387 10.65 12.84 13.05
C SER A 387 11.19 13.71 11.92
N LEU A 388 12.28 13.29 11.27
CA LEU A 388 12.77 13.90 10.03
C LEU A 388 11.97 13.39 8.83
N THR A 389 11.80 12.07 8.73
CA THR A 389 11.41 11.45 7.47
C THR A 389 9.89 11.35 7.28
N PHE A 390 9.13 11.12 8.34
CA PHE A 390 7.68 10.90 8.27
C PHE A 390 6.84 12.02 8.87
N ALA A 391 7.44 12.89 9.69
CA ALA A 391 6.71 14.03 10.23
C ALA A 391 6.03 14.85 9.13
N ARG A 392 4.76 15.19 9.40
CA ARG A 392 3.86 15.95 8.53
C ARG A 392 3.18 17.02 9.36
N ASP A 393 2.95 18.18 8.76
CA ASP A 393 2.03 19.15 9.37
C ASP A 393 0.65 18.51 9.53
N PRO A 394 -0.13 18.90 10.55
CA PRO A 394 -1.52 18.48 10.67
C PRO A 394 -2.29 18.80 9.38
N LEU A 395 -3.27 17.97 9.04
CA LEU A 395 -4.25 18.30 8.00
C LEU A 395 -4.85 19.67 8.31
N SER A 396 -4.73 20.59 7.35
CA SER A 396 -5.14 21.97 7.51
C SER A 396 -6.64 22.07 7.81
N ALA A 397 -6.98 22.80 8.88
CA ALA A 397 -8.35 23.25 9.14
C ALA A 397 -8.82 24.33 8.14
N ALA A 398 -7.92 24.91 7.34
CA ALA A 398 -8.22 25.94 6.33
C ALA A 398 -8.80 25.37 5.02
N GLY A 399 -9.17 24.08 5.00
CA GLY A 399 -9.67 23.38 3.82
C GLY A 399 -8.56 22.74 2.98
N PRO A 400 -8.93 22.10 1.86
CA PRO A 400 -7.98 21.46 0.96
C PRO A 400 -7.04 22.50 0.31
N VAL A 401 -5.82 22.10 -0.03
CA VAL A 401 -4.91 22.97 -0.79
C VAL A 401 -5.36 23.08 -2.25
N ASN A 402 -4.90 24.12 -2.96
CA ASN A 402 -5.16 24.24 -4.40
C ASN A 402 -4.52 23.06 -5.15
N GLY A 403 -5.21 22.50 -6.14
CA GLY A 403 -4.70 21.36 -6.90
C GLY A 403 -5.79 20.63 -7.68
N VAL A 404 -5.41 19.56 -8.36
CA VAL A 404 -6.34 18.68 -9.08
C VAL A 404 -6.66 17.47 -8.20
N TYR A 405 -7.94 17.11 -8.08
CA TYR A 405 -8.41 16.05 -7.19
C TYR A 405 -9.41 15.13 -7.88
N LYS A 406 -9.42 13.87 -7.46
CA LYS A 406 -10.63 13.03 -7.51
C LYS A 406 -11.34 13.12 -6.16
N ILE A 407 -12.66 13.15 -6.20
CA ILE A 407 -13.50 13.38 -5.02
C ILE A 407 -14.41 12.18 -4.85
N PHE A 408 -14.30 11.45 -3.74
CA PHE A 408 -14.99 10.17 -3.53
C PHE A 408 -16.02 10.25 -2.42
N ALA A 409 -17.23 9.73 -2.65
CA ALA A 409 -18.26 9.63 -1.61
C ALA A 409 -17.89 8.53 -0.59
N ARG A 410 -17.99 8.82 0.71
CA ARG A 410 -17.55 7.92 1.80
C ARG A 410 -18.34 6.62 1.86
N HIS A 411 -19.63 6.62 1.52
CA HIS A 411 -20.47 5.42 1.65
C HIS A 411 -20.28 4.44 0.50
N SER A 412 -20.01 4.91 -0.72
CA SER A 412 -19.90 4.10 -1.92
C SER A 412 -18.47 3.91 -2.43
N GLY A 413 -17.55 4.80 -2.04
CA GLY A 413 -16.19 4.85 -2.62
C GLY A 413 -16.16 5.31 -4.08
N GLN A 414 -17.29 5.80 -4.63
CA GLN A 414 -17.40 6.21 -6.03
C GLN A 414 -17.03 7.68 -6.21
N ALA A 415 -16.48 8.01 -7.38
CA ALA A 415 -16.01 9.33 -7.73
C ALA A 415 -17.15 10.26 -8.16
N MET A 416 -17.05 11.53 -7.81
CA MET A 416 -17.83 12.61 -8.41
C MET A 416 -17.41 12.76 -9.89
N GLU A 417 -18.33 12.44 -10.79
CA GLU A 417 -18.09 12.36 -12.23
C GLU A 417 -19.03 13.29 -12.99
N VAL A 418 -18.51 13.99 -14.00
CA VAL A 418 -19.34 14.58 -15.07
C VAL A 418 -19.82 13.48 -16.00
N ALA A 419 -21.12 13.22 -16.01
CA ALA A 419 -21.73 12.10 -16.71
C ALA A 419 -21.33 12.05 -18.19
N ASN A 420 -20.89 10.87 -18.64
CA ASN A 420 -20.52 10.59 -20.02
C ASN A 420 -19.43 11.52 -20.60
N ASN A 421 -18.55 12.05 -19.74
CA ASN A 421 -17.57 13.07 -20.12
C ASN A 421 -18.19 14.28 -20.84
N GLY A 422 -19.41 14.64 -20.41
CA GLY A 422 -20.15 15.76 -20.97
C GLY A 422 -19.39 17.08 -20.83
N ASN A 423 -19.54 17.95 -21.82
CA ASN A 423 -18.92 19.28 -21.83
C ASN A 423 -19.93 20.42 -22.01
N ALA A 424 -21.22 20.10 -22.18
CA ALA A 424 -22.28 21.09 -22.27
C ALA A 424 -22.65 21.66 -20.91
N ASN A 425 -23.15 22.90 -20.89
CA ASN A 425 -23.78 23.46 -19.69
C ASN A 425 -24.97 22.57 -19.27
N GLY A 426 -25.07 22.28 -17.99
CA GLY A 426 -26.09 21.39 -17.43
C GLY A 426 -25.76 19.90 -17.56
N ALA A 427 -24.59 19.51 -18.08
CA ALA A 427 -24.18 18.12 -18.06
C ALA A 427 -24.12 17.63 -16.60
N ASN A 428 -24.80 16.51 -16.35
CA ASN A 428 -25.08 16.05 -15.00
C ASN A 428 -23.82 15.64 -14.25
N VAL A 429 -23.80 15.87 -12.93
CA VAL A 429 -22.78 15.30 -12.06
C VAL A 429 -23.39 14.15 -11.27
N ARG A 430 -22.71 13.01 -11.27
CA ARG A 430 -23.18 11.75 -10.68
C ARG A 430 -22.04 11.04 -9.98
N GLN A 431 -22.34 10.07 -9.13
CA GLN A 431 -21.29 9.15 -8.69
C GLN A 431 -21.02 8.08 -9.75
N TRP A 432 -19.76 7.71 -9.93
CA TRP A 432 -19.37 6.63 -10.82
C TRP A 432 -18.10 5.92 -10.33
N PRO A 433 -17.90 4.62 -10.59
CA PRO A 433 -16.65 3.94 -10.27
C PRO A 433 -15.42 4.67 -10.82
N ALA A 434 -14.36 4.71 -10.02
CA ALA A 434 -13.15 5.44 -10.36
C ALA A 434 -12.50 4.91 -11.66
N ASN A 435 -12.09 5.80 -12.55
CA ASN A 435 -11.39 5.50 -13.79
C ASN A 435 -10.45 6.66 -14.17
N ASP A 436 -9.65 6.52 -15.23
CA ASP A 436 -8.67 7.53 -15.66
C ASP A 436 -9.28 8.75 -16.38
N CYS A 437 -10.61 8.84 -16.48
CA CYS A 437 -11.26 9.94 -17.19
C CYS A 437 -10.97 11.30 -16.54
N ALA A 438 -10.70 12.29 -17.37
CA ALA A 438 -10.63 13.70 -16.96
C ALA A 438 -11.98 14.21 -16.41
N CYS A 439 -13.10 13.55 -16.73
CA CYS A 439 -14.43 13.83 -16.20
C CYS A 439 -14.62 13.52 -14.71
N GLN A 440 -13.67 12.81 -14.08
CA GLN A 440 -13.66 12.55 -12.64
C GLN A 440 -12.63 13.41 -11.88
N GLN A 441 -11.96 14.32 -12.59
CA GLN A 441 -10.91 15.17 -12.04
C GLN A 441 -11.43 16.60 -11.91
N TRP A 442 -11.17 17.20 -10.76
CA TRP A 442 -11.65 18.53 -10.40
C TRP A 442 -10.47 19.39 -9.96
N THR A 443 -10.23 20.49 -10.65
CA THR A 443 -9.29 21.53 -10.21
C THR A 443 -9.96 22.35 -9.12
N LEU A 444 -9.42 22.26 -7.91
CA LEU A 444 -9.82 23.06 -6.76
C LEU A 444 -8.95 24.31 -6.70
N THR A 445 -9.60 25.47 -6.69
CA THR A 445 -8.95 26.78 -6.54
C THR A 445 -9.62 27.57 -5.43
N ASN A 446 -8.87 27.89 -4.37
CA ASN A 446 -9.29 28.77 -3.29
C ASN A 446 -9.45 30.21 -3.83
N THR A 447 -10.66 30.76 -3.69
CA THR A 447 -11.02 32.10 -4.16
C THR A 447 -10.98 33.14 -3.03
N GLY A 448 -10.41 32.81 -1.87
CA GLY A 448 -10.40 33.61 -0.65
C GLY A 448 -11.47 33.18 0.36
N SER A 449 -11.28 33.55 1.63
CA SER A 449 -12.23 33.30 2.73
C SER A 449 -12.65 31.83 2.92
N GLY A 450 -11.79 30.87 2.55
CA GLY A 450 -12.08 29.44 2.65
C GLY A 450 -13.10 28.91 1.62
N GLN A 451 -13.39 29.70 0.57
CA GLN A 451 -14.26 29.31 -0.53
C GLN A 451 -13.43 28.80 -1.72
N TYR A 452 -13.98 27.83 -2.43
CA TYR A 452 -13.32 27.14 -3.53
C TYR A 452 -14.23 27.06 -4.75
N THR A 453 -13.64 27.15 -5.92
CA THR A 453 -14.26 26.68 -7.17
C THR A 453 -13.76 25.27 -7.48
N LEU A 454 -14.63 24.44 -8.04
CA LEU A 454 -14.30 23.11 -8.53
C LEU A 454 -14.51 23.11 -10.05
N VAL A 455 -13.43 23.07 -10.81
CA VAL A 455 -13.48 23.08 -12.28
C VAL A 455 -13.26 21.66 -12.79
N GLY A 456 -14.21 21.08 -13.52
CA GLY A 456 -14.03 19.77 -14.14
C GLY A 456 -12.90 19.83 -15.17
N VAL A 457 -11.84 19.03 -14.98
CA VAL A 457 -10.65 19.06 -15.84
C VAL A 457 -11.00 18.73 -17.29
N GLY A 458 -11.89 17.77 -17.52
CA GLY A 458 -12.33 17.39 -18.86
C GLY A 458 -13.19 18.44 -19.59
N SER A 459 -13.91 19.30 -18.85
CA SER A 459 -14.89 20.23 -19.42
C SER A 459 -14.47 21.71 -19.36
N GLY A 460 -13.54 22.05 -18.47
CA GLY A 460 -13.17 23.43 -18.13
C GLY A 460 -14.30 24.24 -17.46
N LYS A 461 -15.34 23.57 -16.95
CA LYS A 461 -16.56 24.19 -16.39
C LYS A 461 -16.66 23.96 -14.89
N ASN A 462 -17.33 24.88 -14.20
CA ASN A 462 -17.50 24.83 -12.75
C ASN A 462 -18.55 23.81 -12.36
N LEU A 463 -18.34 23.13 -11.23
CA LEU A 463 -19.41 22.51 -10.47
C LEU A 463 -20.44 23.59 -10.08
N ASP A 464 -21.71 23.33 -10.34
CA ASP A 464 -22.78 24.33 -10.27
C ASP A 464 -24.03 23.71 -9.65
N VAL A 465 -24.58 24.36 -8.62
CA VAL A 465 -25.94 24.06 -8.16
C VAL A 465 -26.93 24.75 -9.09
N ALA A 466 -27.71 23.94 -9.81
CA ALA A 466 -28.55 24.38 -10.91
C ALA A 466 -29.48 25.54 -10.51
N SER A 467 -29.53 26.56 -11.37
CA SER A 467 -30.36 27.76 -11.21
C SER A 467 -30.15 28.52 -9.90
N SER A 468 -28.99 28.36 -9.26
CA SER A 468 -28.69 28.92 -7.93
C SER A 468 -29.68 28.52 -6.84
N SER A 469 -30.38 27.39 -7.02
CA SER A 469 -31.43 26.95 -6.12
C SER A 469 -30.91 26.69 -4.71
N THR A 470 -31.75 26.98 -3.71
CA THR A 470 -31.51 26.66 -2.29
C THR A 470 -32.39 25.51 -1.79
N ALA A 471 -33.21 24.92 -2.66
CA ALA A 471 -34.10 23.81 -2.33
C ALA A 471 -33.33 22.49 -2.14
N ASP A 472 -33.88 21.58 -1.33
CA ASP A 472 -33.40 20.19 -1.28
C ASP A 472 -33.69 19.51 -2.61
N GLY A 473 -32.78 18.64 -3.05
CA GLY A 473 -32.91 17.96 -4.32
C GLY A 473 -32.46 18.78 -5.54
N ALA A 474 -32.00 20.03 -5.35
CA ALA A 474 -31.50 20.81 -6.47
C ALA A 474 -30.25 20.15 -7.07
N ASN A 475 -30.28 19.95 -8.39
CA ASN A 475 -29.26 19.18 -9.08
C ASN A 475 -27.89 19.86 -9.05
N VAL A 476 -26.84 19.04 -8.99
CA VAL A 476 -25.46 19.50 -9.21
C VAL A 476 -25.05 19.10 -10.63
N ALA A 477 -24.59 20.07 -11.40
CA ALA A 477 -24.18 19.90 -12.79
C ALA A 477 -22.88 20.66 -13.06
N ILE A 478 -22.35 20.60 -14.28
CA ILE A 478 -21.33 21.54 -14.72
C ILE A 478 -21.93 22.71 -15.50
N TRP A 479 -21.38 23.90 -15.30
CA TRP A 479 -21.79 25.10 -16.02
C TRP A 479 -20.59 26.02 -16.29
N GLN A 480 -20.64 26.79 -17.37
CA GLN A 480 -19.64 27.82 -17.63
C GLN A 480 -19.48 28.76 -16.42
N SER A 481 -18.27 29.25 -16.20
CA SER A 481 -18.02 30.12 -15.04
C SER A 481 -18.90 31.38 -15.10
N THR A 482 -19.69 31.60 -14.05
CA THR A 482 -20.52 32.81 -13.87
C THR A 482 -20.01 33.69 -12.73
N GLY A 483 -19.12 33.16 -11.89
CA GLY A 483 -18.67 33.82 -10.65
C GLY A 483 -19.70 33.81 -9.51
N GLY A 484 -20.87 33.21 -9.73
CA GLY A 484 -21.96 33.13 -8.77
C GLY A 484 -21.64 32.26 -7.55
N ASN A 485 -22.34 32.50 -6.44
CA ASN A 485 -22.14 31.73 -5.19
C ASN A 485 -22.59 30.27 -5.29
N ASN A 486 -23.41 29.92 -6.29
CA ASN A 486 -23.81 28.54 -6.60
C ASN A 486 -22.70 27.72 -7.28
N GLN A 487 -21.58 28.36 -7.62
CA GLN A 487 -20.35 27.74 -8.14
C GLN A 487 -19.18 27.83 -7.15
N LYS A 488 -19.45 28.25 -5.92
CA LYS A 488 -18.45 28.36 -4.85
C LYS A 488 -18.84 27.42 -3.72
N PHE A 489 -17.84 26.77 -3.14
CA PHE A 489 -18.04 25.73 -2.12
C PHE A 489 -17.09 25.94 -0.95
N THR A 490 -17.53 25.64 0.26
CA THR A 490 -16.66 25.52 1.44
C THR A 490 -16.45 24.05 1.77
N PHE A 491 -15.27 23.74 2.29
CA PHE A 491 -14.90 22.39 2.71
C PHE A 491 -14.76 22.38 4.23
N THR A 492 -15.68 21.71 4.92
CA THR A 492 -15.59 21.50 6.36
C THR A 492 -15.04 20.09 6.60
N LEU A 493 -13.89 19.98 7.28
CA LEU A 493 -13.36 18.67 7.63
C LEU A 493 -14.33 17.95 8.59
N VAL A 494 -14.61 16.69 8.30
CA VAL A 494 -15.31 15.76 9.19
C VAL A 494 -14.37 14.62 9.56
N THR A 495 -14.73 13.82 10.57
CA THR A 495 -13.84 12.76 11.10
C THR A 495 -13.40 11.75 10.03
N GLY A 496 -12.09 11.46 10.00
CA GLY A 496 -11.48 10.46 9.12
C GLY A 496 -11.06 10.96 7.75
N GLY A 497 -10.70 12.25 7.64
CA GLY A 497 -10.10 12.80 6.42
C GLY A 497 -11.11 13.07 5.30
N PHE A 498 -12.40 12.99 5.61
CA PHE A 498 -13.48 13.35 4.71
C PHE A 498 -13.87 14.82 4.92
N TYR A 499 -14.44 15.42 3.89
CA TYR A 499 -14.97 16.76 3.92
C TYR A 499 -16.47 16.74 3.66
N ARG A 500 -17.19 17.58 4.38
CA ARG A 500 -18.49 18.08 3.93
C ARG A 500 -18.22 19.19 2.92
N ILE A 501 -18.79 19.06 1.72
CA ILE A 501 -18.71 20.07 0.66
C ILE A 501 -20.02 20.86 0.67
N THR A 502 -19.94 22.16 0.93
CA THR A 502 -21.11 23.02 1.14
C THR A 502 -21.18 24.11 0.08
N PRO A 503 -22.22 24.14 -0.79
CA PRO A 503 -22.44 25.25 -1.72
C PRO A 503 -22.69 26.56 -0.96
N VAL A 504 -22.01 27.63 -1.35
CA VAL A 504 -22.06 28.93 -0.66
C VAL A 504 -23.44 29.59 -0.78
N ASN A 505 -24.15 29.39 -1.89
CA ASN A 505 -25.47 29.99 -2.09
C ASN A 505 -26.57 29.42 -1.16
N SER A 506 -26.45 28.18 -0.72
CA SER A 506 -27.52 27.48 0.02
C SER A 506 -27.14 27.07 1.44
N GLY A 507 -25.84 26.91 1.74
CA GLY A 507 -25.39 26.36 3.02
C GLY A 507 -25.69 24.87 3.21
N LYS A 508 -26.21 24.19 2.17
CA LYS A 508 -26.54 22.75 2.17
C LYS A 508 -25.28 21.90 1.91
N CYS A 509 -25.45 20.64 1.54
CA CYS A 509 -24.33 19.73 1.28
C CYS A 509 -24.46 19.09 -0.08
N VAL A 510 -23.34 18.90 -0.77
CA VAL A 510 -23.25 18.00 -1.91
C VAL A 510 -23.46 16.57 -1.39
N ASP A 511 -24.44 15.89 -1.98
CA ASP A 511 -25.03 14.65 -1.46
C ASP A 511 -25.22 13.65 -2.62
N VAL A 512 -24.97 12.37 -2.35
CA VAL A 512 -25.37 11.27 -3.25
C VAL A 512 -26.78 10.79 -2.90
N ASP A 513 -27.68 10.90 -3.86
CA ASP A 513 -29.10 10.59 -3.70
C ASP A 513 -29.35 9.21 -3.09
N GLY A 514 -30.20 9.19 -2.05
CA GLY A 514 -30.66 7.98 -1.37
C GLY A 514 -29.58 7.15 -0.70
N THR A 515 -28.37 7.68 -0.45
CA THR A 515 -27.21 6.87 0.01
C THR A 515 -26.90 5.72 -0.96
N SER A 516 -27.23 5.91 -2.24
CA SER A 516 -27.19 4.84 -3.24
C SER A 516 -25.78 4.33 -3.48
N LEU A 517 -25.64 3.02 -3.68
CA LEU A 517 -24.40 2.36 -4.11
C LEU A 517 -24.37 2.14 -5.64
N THR A 518 -25.44 2.53 -6.34
CA THR A 518 -25.60 2.27 -7.78
C THR A 518 -24.74 3.22 -8.60
N ASN A 519 -24.10 2.68 -9.64
CA ASN A 519 -23.36 3.47 -10.64
C ASN A 519 -24.30 4.46 -11.30
N GLY A 520 -23.91 5.74 -11.29
CA GLY A 520 -24.67 6.81 -11.90
C GLY A 520 -25.77 7.39 -11.01
N ALA A 521 -25.82 7.03 -9.73
CA ALA A 521 -26.69 7.72 -8.77
C ALA A 521 -26.37 9.22 -8.77
N ASN A 522 -27.43 10.02 -8.68
CA ASN A 522 -27.34 11.45 -8.88
C ASN A 522 -26.56 12.13 -7.74
N ILE A 523 -25.84 13.21 -8.07
CA ILE A 523 -25.29 14.12 -7.07
C ILE A 523 -26.13 15.40 -7.10
N PHE A 524 -26.65 15.77 -5.95
CA PHE A 524 -27.50 16.94 -5.75
C PHE A 524 -27.10 17.67 -4.47
N GLN A 525 -27.79 18.75 -4.12
CA GLN A 525 -27.69 19.31 -2.78
C GLN A 525 -28.82 18.83 -1.88
N TRP A 526 -28.50 18.59 -0.61
CA TRP A 526 -29.47 18.26 0.42
C TRP A 526 -29.08 18.87 1.77
N ALA A 527 -30.04 19.05 2.67
CA ALA A 527 -29.81 19.44 4.05
C ALA A 527 -28.77 18.52 4.72
N TYR A 528 -27.86 19.08 5.51
CA TYR A 528 -26.83 18.28 6.17
C TYR A 528 -27.45 17.40 7.26
N LEU A 529 -27.37 16.09 7.07
CA LEU A 529 -27.87 15.07 8.00
C LEU A 529 -26.72 14.25 8.60
N ASN A 530 -25.46 14.66 8.35
CA ASN A 530 -24.26 13.94 8.75
C ASN A 530 -24.21 12.49 8.21
N GLY A 531 -24.86 12.25 7.07
CA GLY A 531 -24.83 10.97 6.37
C GLY A 531 -23.49 10.73 5.68
N LYS A 532 -23.06 9.46 5.56
CA LYS A 532 -21.81 9.12 4.85
C LYS A 532 -21.85 9.50 3.36
N ASN A 533 -23.03 9.56 2.76
CA ASN A 533 -23.27 10.07 1.39
C ASN A 533 -23.03 11.59 1.24
N GLN A 534 -22.83 12.31 2.33
CA GLN A 534 -22.50 13.75 2.36
C GLN A 534 -21.02 14.01 2.70
N HIS A 535 -20.24 12.95 2.87
CA HIS A 535 -18.83 13.00 3.28
C HIS A 535 -17.95 12.59 2.10
N TRP A 536 -16.97 13.42 1.77
CA TRP A 536 -16.20 13.32 0.54
C TRP A 536 -14.70 13.25 0.81
N GLN A 537 -14.02 12.25 0.27
CA GLN A 537 -12.57 12.14 0.34
C GLN A 537 -11.94 12.83 -0.87
N LEU A 538 -10.94 13.67 -0.64
CA LEU A 538 -10.20 14.35 -1.70
C LEU A 538 -8.86 13.62 -1.91
N VAL A 539 -8.64 13.12 -3.11
CA VAL A 539 -7.39 12.42 -3.50
C VAL A 539 -6.69 13.23 -4.59
N PRO A 540 -5.49 13.79 -4.35
CA PRO A 540 -4.76 14.56 -5.35
C PRO A 540 -4.43 13.74 -6.61
N VAL A 541 -4.59 14.36 -7.78
CA VAL A 541 -4.15 13.82 -9.07
C VAL A 541 -2.73 14.33 -9.35
N GLY A 542 -1.80 13.43 -9.70
CA GLY A 542 -0.43 13.81 -10.07
C GLY A 542 0.61 13.75 -8.94
N GLY A 543 0.24 13.28 -7.74
CA GLY A 543 1.23 12.63 -6.86
C GLY A 543 1.58 11.26 -7.46
N ALA A 544 2.85 10.85 -7.43
CA ALA A 544 3.29 9.64 -8.13
C ALA A 544 2.53 8.35 -7.71
N ALA A 545 1.92 8.33 -6.52
CA ALA A 545 1.03 7.26 -6.04
C ALA A 545 -0.38 7.24 -6.68
N ALA A 546 -0.81 8.27 -7.42
CA ALA A 546 -2.19 8.43 -7.90
C ALA A 546 -2.46 7.80 -9.27
N ALA A 547 -1.45 7.60 -10.13
CA ALA A 547 -1.63 6.91 -11.42
C ALA A 547 -1.87 5.38 -11.23
N ALA A 548 -1.52 4.88 -10.06
CA ALA A 548 -1.62 3.49 -9.64
C ALA A 548 -3.02 3.07 -9.20
N SER A 549 -3.60 3.86 -8.31
CA SER A 549 -4.88 3.61 -7.69
C SER A 549 -6.01 3.68 -8.72
N VAL A 550 -5.82 4.46 -9.78
CA VAL A 550 -6.82 4.60 -10.85
C VAL A 550 -6.80 3.41 -11.81
N SER A 551 -5.62 2.86 -12.10
CA SER A 551 -5.47 1.60 -12.84
C SER A 551 -6.03 0.40 -12.05
N LEU A 552 -5.77 0.33 -10.74
CA LEU A 552 -6.26 -0.73 -9.85
C LEU A 552 -7.79 -0.65 -9.62
N LEU A 553 -8.36 0.56 -9.52
CA LEU A 553 -9.80 0.76 -9.41
C LEU A 553 -10.54 0.59 -10.74
N SER A 554 -9.91 0.88 -11.89
CA SER A 554 -10.47 0.59 -13.21
C SER A 554 -10.64 -0.93 -13.47
N LYS A 555 -9.79 -1.75 -12.84
CA LYS A 555 -9.83 -3.21 -12.92
C LYS A 555 -10.81 -3.83 -11.91
N ALA A 556 -11.05 -3.17 -10.77
CA ALA A 556 -12.14 -3.51 -9.85
C ALA A 556 -13.52 -3.06 -10.37
N ALA A 557 -13.57 -1.98 -11.16
CA ALA A 557 -14.80 -1.41 -11.71
C ALA A 557 -15.34 -2.11 -12.97
N THR A 558 -14.59 -3.05 -13.55
CA THR A 558 -15.03 -3.86 -14.71
C THR A 558 -15.56 -5.24 -14.34
N ASP A 559 -15.49 -5.64 -13.07
CA ASP A 559 -16.15 -6.86 -12.58
C ASP A 559 -17.47 -6.50 -11.89
N THR A 560 -18.51 -6.29 -12.69
CA THR A 560 -19.88 -5.99 -12.22
C THR A 560 -20.71 -7.25 -11.95
N THR A 561 -20.09 -8.42 -11.72
CA THR A 561 -20.85 -9.68 -11.56
C THR A 561 -20.90 -10.28 -10.16
N LEU A 562 -20.28 -9.67 -9.16
CA LEU A 562 -20.29 -10.21 -7.81
C LEU A 562 -20.91 -9.20 -6.86
N LEU A 563 -22.20 -9.35 -6.58
CA LEU A 563 -22.82 -9.21 -5.25
C LEU A 563 -24.34 -9.37 -5.35
N GLN A 564 -24.79 -10.55 -5.83
CA GLN A 564 -25.97 -11.29 -5.34
C GLN A 564 -26.16 -12.64 -6.07
N GLN A 565 -25.10 -13.39 -6.32
CA GLN A 565 -25.21 -14.79 -6.71
C GLN A 565 -24.15 -15.59 -5.95
N LYS A 566 -24.58 -16.64 -5.23
CA LYS A 566 -23.66 -17.61 -4.62
C LYS A 566 -22.71 -18.09 -5.71
N GLU A 567 -21.43 -17.80 -5.58
CA GLU A 567 -20.39 -18.41 -6.42
C GLU A 567 -20.49 -19.93 -6.30
N VAL A 568 -20.22 -20.63 -7.41
CA VAL A 568 -19.84 -22.04 -7.33
C VAL A 568 -18.51 -22.07 -6.59
N ASP A 569 -18.55 -22.30 -5.28
CA ASP A 569 -17.35 -22.44 -4.46
C ASP A 569 -16.75 -23.81 -4.78
N TYR A 570 -15.46 -23.85 -5.13
CA TYR A 570 -14.77 -25.08 -5.45
C TYR A 570 -13.30 -25.04 -5.09
N THR A 571 -12.83 -26.23 -4.70
CA THR A 571 -11.43 -26.52 -4.41
C THR A 571 -10.98 -27.67 -5.27
N PHE A 572 -9.71 -27.70 -5.67
CA PHE A 572 -9.12 -28.87 -6.28
C PHE A 572 -7.85 -29.28 -5.59
N TYR A 573 -7.59 -30.57 -5.60
CA TYR A 573 -6.42 -31.17 -4.98
C TYR A 573 -6.07 -32.50 -5.65
N PRO A 574 -4.80 -32.90 -5.63
CA PRO A 574 -3.64 -32.09 -5.23
C PRO A 574 -3.33 -30.96 -6.24
N ASN A 575 -2.58 -29.93 -5.81
CA ASN A 575 -2.01 -28.91 -6.70
C ASN A 575 -0.65 -28.47 -6.12
N PRO A 576 0.50 -28.84 -6.71
CA PRO A 576 0.64 -29.51 -8.01
C PRO A 576 0.03 -30.92 -8.06
N ALA A 577 -0.44 -31.34 -9.23
CA ALA A 577 -1.08 -32.63 -9.49
C ALA A 577 -0.17 -33.51 -10.35
N ARG A 578 -0.04 -34.80 -10.01
CA ARG A 578 0.74 -35.78 -10.79
C ARG A 578 -0.15 -36.60 -11.71
N ASP A 579 -0.88 -37.56 -11.17
CA ASP A 579 -1.63 -38.52 -11.99
C ASP A 579 -3.11 -38.17 -12.12
N GLN A 580 -3.63 -37.45 -11.12
CA GLN A 580 -5.02 -37.04 -11.09
C GLN A 580 -5.21 -35.73 -10.34
N ILE A 581 -6.30 -35.04 -10.64
CA ILE A 581 -6.79 -33.89 -9.90
C ILE A 581 -8.26 -34.08 -9.56
N THR A 582 -8.61 -33.88 -8.30
CA THR A 582 -9.98 -33.92 -7.80
C THR A 582 -10.51 -32.50 -7.70
N VAL A 583 -11.70 -32.25 -8.22
CA VAL A 583 -12.47 -31.01 -8.05
C VAL A 583 -13.63 -31.28 -7.10
N LEU A 584 -13.73 -30.50 -6.02
CA LEU A 584 -14.85 -30.50 -5.08
C LEU A 584 -15.66 -29.22 -5.24
N LEU A 585 -16.96 -29.36 -5.47
CA LEU A 585 -17.93 -28.25 -5.48
C LEU A 585 -18.57 -28.15 -4.08
N LYS A 586 -18.45 -26.99 -3.43
CA LYS A 586 -18.85 -26.77 -2.04
C LYS A 586 -20.29 -26.24 -1.87
N THR A 587 -20.90 -25.64 -2.89
CA THR A 587 -22.18 -24.92 -2.74
C THR A 587 -23.27 -25.24 -3.78
N THR A 588 -23.10 -26.22 -4.65
CA THR A 588 -24.14 -26.54 -5.65
C THR A 588 -25.32 -27.25 -4.96
N PRO A 589 -26.58 -26.85 -5.19
CA PRO A 589 -27.73 -27.71 -4.89
C PRO A 589 -27.48 -29.04 -5.61
N VAL A 590 -27.59 -30.16 -4.89
CA VAL A 590 -27.12 -31.52 -5.29
C VAL A 590 -27.64 -32.00 -6.67
N ASN A 591 -28.56 -31.27 -7.31
CA ASN A 591 -29.29 -31.71 -8.50
C ASN A 591 -29.17 -30.80 -9.75
N GLU A 592 -28.43 -29.68 -9.72
CA GLU A 592 -28.25 -28.81 -10.90
C GLU A 592 -26.95 -29.19 -11.66
N PRO A 593 -27.01 -29.61 -12.94
CA PRO A 593 -25.81 -30.00 -13.69
C PRO A 593 -24.95 -28.77 -14.03
N VAL A 594 -23.64 -28.87 -13.80
CA VAL A 594 -22.66 -27.85 -14.21
C VAL A 594 -21.81 -28.37 -15.36
N THR A 595 -21.40 -27.50 -16.28
CA THR A 595 -20.44 -27.86 -17.33
C THR A 595 -19.04 -27.59 -16.82
N GLY A 596 -18.19 -28.61 -16.73
CA GLY A 596 -16.80 -28.41 -16.33
C GLY A 596 -15.81 -28.98 -17.34
N TRP A 597 -14.66 -28.32 -17.46
CA TRP A 597 -13.62 -28.70 -18.41
C TRP A 597 -12.21 -28.34 -17.97
N LEU A 598 -11.25 -29.08 -18.49
CA LEU A 598 -9.83 -28.77 -18.44
C LEU A 598 -9.41 -28.14 -19.77
N GLN A 599 -8.58 -27.10 -19.71
CA GLN A 599 -7.99 -26.49 -20.90
C GLN A 599 -6.52 -26.14 -20.68
N SER A 600 -5.74 -26.12 -21.76
CA SER A 600 -4.36 -25.60 -21.76
C SER A 600 -4.33 -24.10 -21.55
N VAL A 601 -3.15 -23.55 -21.24
CA VAL A 601 -2.94 -22.09 -21.12
C VAL A 601 -3.32 -21.30 -22.38
N ASN A 602 -3.23 -21.94 -23.53
CA ASN A 602 -3.57 -21.35 -24.83
C ASN A 602 -5.07 -21.52 -25.18
N GLY A 603 -5.89 -22.04 -24.26
CA GLY A 603 -7.34 -22.17 -24.41
C GLY A 603 -7.81 -23.46 -25.12
N GLN A 604 -6.91 -24.39 -25.45
CA GLN A 604 -7.30 -25.68 -26.03
C GLN A 604 -8.02 -26.53 -24.97
N ILE A 605 -9.27 -26.91 -25.23
CA ILE A 605 -10.05 -27.77 -24.33
C ILE A 605 -9.54 -29.21 -24.43
N LEU A 606 -9.12 -29.78 -23.30
CA LEU A 606 -8.55 -31.12 -23.20
C LEU A 606 -9.59 -32.15 -22.74
N HIS A 607 -10.51 -31.74 -21.88
CA HIS A 607 -11.60 -32.60 -21.41
C HIS A 607 -12.79 -31.72 -21.03
N LYS A 608 -14.02 -32.04 -21.46
CA LYS A 608 -15.24 -31.27 -21.14
C LYS A 608 -16.42 -32.19 -20.94
N ALA A 609 -17.16 -32.03 -19.85
CA ALA A 609 -18.32 -32.85 -19.53
C ALA A 609 -19.38 -32.08 -18.71
N GLN A 610 -20.59 -32.63 -18.66
CA GLN A 610 -21.60 -32.24 -17.68
C GLN A 610 -21.33 -33.00 -16.37
N TRP A 611 -21.29 -32.28 -15.27
CA TRP A 611 -20.94 -32.77 -13.95
C TRP A 611 -22.18 -32.78 -13.06
N LYS A 612 -22.46 -33.94 -12.44
CA LYS A 612 -23.51 -34.12 -11.44
C LYS A 612 -22.89 -34.51 -10.10
N GLY A 613 -23.37 -33.93 -9.01
CA GLY A 613 -22.80 -34.13 -7.66
C GLY A 613 -21.54 -33.30 -7.40
N ASN A 614 -20.97 -33.47 -6.20
CA ASN A 614 -20.00 -32.50 -5.63
C ASN A 614 -18.53 -32.88 -5.82
N LYS A 615 -18.20 -34.03 -6.41
CA LYS A 615 -16.82 -34.51 -6.56
C LYS A 615 -16.58 -35.05 -7.97
N HIS A 616 -15.57 -34.52 -8.64
CA HIS A 616 -15.17 -34.89 -10.01
C HIS A 616 -13.67 -35.15 -10.06
N VAL A 617 -13.23 -36.24 -10.68
CA VAL A 617 -11.81 -36.62 -10.74
C VAL A 617 -11.35 -36.69 -12.19
N PHE A 618 -10.23 -36.04 -12.50
CA PHE A 618 -9.61 -36.07 -13.81
C PHE A 618 -8.32 -36.87 -13.76
N ASN A 619 -8.16 -37.80 -14.70
CA ASN A 619 -6.88 -38.45 -14.96
C ASN A 619 -6.03 -37.53 -15.83
N LEU A 620 -4.77 -37.32 -15.43
CA LEU A 620 -3.81 -36.41 -16.05
C LEU A 620 -2.63 -37.13 -16.69
N ASN A 621 -2.62 -38.47 -16.71
CA ASN A 621 -1.47 -39.27 -17.16
C ASN A 621 -1.06 -39.00 -18.62
N SER A 622 -2.01 -38.57 -19.46
CA SER A 622 -1.76 -38.23 -20.87
C SER A 622 -1.41 -36.75 -21.08
N MET A 623 -1.29 -35.95 -20.01
CA MET A 623 -0.99 -34.52 -20.08
C MET A 623 0.49 -34.26 -19.78
N ALA A 624 1.13 -33.41 -20.59
CA ALA A 624 2.49 -32.97 -20.34
C ALA A 624 2.57 -32.12 -19.05
N ALA A 625 3.74 -32.08 -18.41
CA ALA A 625 4.00 -31.17 -17.31
C ALA A 625 3.78 -29.71 -17.73
N GLY A 626 3.12 -28.92 -16.90
CA GLY A 626 2.78 -27.54 -17.22
C GLY A 626 1.58 -27.00 -16.45
N VAL A 627 1.24 -25.74 -16.71
CA VAL A 627 0.07 -25.08 -16.12
C VAL A 627 -1.16 -25.34 -16.99
N TYR A 628 -2.27 -25.66 -16.34
CA TYR A 628 -3.56 -25.90 -16.98
C TYR A 628 -4.66 -25.19 -16.20
N TRP A 629 -5.82 -25.00 -16.84
CA TRP A 629 -6.98 -24.36 -16.23
C TRP A 629 -8.10 -25.37 -16.01
N ILE A 630 -8.70 -25.34 -14.82
CA ILE A 630 -10.00 -25.95 -14.55
C ILE A 630 -11.05 -24.85 -14.70
N CYS A 631 -11.98 -25.07 -15.63
CA CYS A 631 -13.11 -24.20 -15.88
C CYS A 631 -14.42 -24.89 -15.46
N ILE A 632 -15.32 -24.15 -14.84
CA ILE A 632 -16.63 -24.65 -14.40
C ILE A 632 -17.67 -23.59 -14.74
N GLN A 633 -18.79 -24.00 -15.35
CA GLN A 633 -19.84 -23.10 -15.81
C GLN A 633 -21.23 -23.63 -15.48
N ASN A 634 -22.11 -22.79 -14.93
CA ASN A 634 -23.49 -23.12 -14.56
C ASN A 634 -24.52 -22.20 -15.27
N GLY A 635 -24.62 -22.27 -16.59
CA GLY A 635 -25.60 -21.49 -17.38
C GLY A 635 -25.28 -19.98 -17.44
N LYS A 636 -25.08 -19.30 -16.31
CA LYS A 636 -24.84 -17.84 -16.20
C LYS A 636 -23.46 -17.46 -15.69
N GLN A 637 -22.75 -18.34 -14.96
CA GLN A 637 -21.43 -18.03 -14.39
C GLN A 637 -20.37 -19.00 -14.90
N LYS A 638 -19.15 -18.51 -15.14
CA LYS A 638 -17.97 -19.32 -15.48
C LYS A 638 -16.82 -18.94 -14.56
N VAL A 639 -16.27 -19.93 -13.85
CA VAL A 639 -15.10 -19.78 -12.99
C VAL A 639 -13.92 -20.54 -13.58
N THR A 640 -12.70 -20.01 -13.40
CA THR A 640 -11.48 -20.60 -13.96
C THR A 640 -10.34 -20.49 -12.95
N LYS A 641 -9.65 -21.59 -12.64
CA LYS A 641 -8.49 -21.61 -11.74
C LYS A 641 -7.35 -22.44 -12.34
N ALA A 642 -6.12 -22.00 -12.11
CA ALA A 642 -4.92 -22.70 -12.57
C ALA A 642 -4.57 -23.86 -11.63
N PHE A 643 -4.08 -24.95 -12.19
CA PHE A 643 -3.34 -25.98 -11.46
C PHE A 643 -2.07 -26.33 -12.25
N VAL A 644 -1.08 -26.86 -11.54
CA VAL A 644 0.19 -27.32 -12.12
C VAL A 644 0.12 -28.83 -12.26
N LYS A 645 0.39 -29.36 -13.46
CA LYS A 645 0.69 -30.77 -13.72
C LYS A 645 2.21 -30.94 -13.62
N GLU A 646 2.66 -31.77 -12.69
CA GLU A 646 4.07 -32.19 -12.55
C GLU A 646 4.44 -33.31 -13.51
#